data_AF-A0A158PCA6-F1
#
_entry.id   AF-A0A158PCA6-F1
#
_cell.length_a   1.000
_cell.length_b   1.000
_cell.length_c   1.000
_cell.angle_alpha   90.00
_cell.angle_beta   90.00
_cell.angle_gamma   90.00
#
_symmetry.space_group_name_H-M   'P 1'
#
loop_
_entity.id
_entity.type
_entity.pdbx_description
1 polymer ?
#
loop_
_entity_poly.entity_id
_entity_poly.type
_entity_poly.pdbx_seq_one_letter_code
_entity_poly.pdbx_strand_id
1 'polypeptide(L)'
;LDHWEICDHELDLKALLMEAYYKGQQELLFVVPFIAKILFSCGKTQLFGATCAWIRSILKVLAELHNEPDLKINLKFEIEVLCKELSVDLESLPVEGLLKDTDRLVRVTQQLSDLKTLSQPDQANSSPVPGQMRHAPDSISLPGVDTKPSTPNPESESTASLLDGTASAVIMPPLHFAYHDINVTSYEGLVPHIKFQLSLPLFQLHPQIKHHVRPALTQAIKELIGPVAERALKIAMIVTETLVRKDFALDPDENNMKKSAFHMMRAMTAAMAMITCRDPLAATMVSLLQQSFSNSLRTSNTELSKMIDEAARAITQDNIELTTNFIVKTACEKAAAELEKRLDTESARRVAVRREGSEWHDVTMKKIQAELPPRIAIQVGATKKENLAIYEQFSSRICGFKPTISDETTASMMETVNRAMAMPDSVKEVEQLTQQLNSIIKEVDITMQAQPNPSNKVSRMIDVLLQDPLCNIYPVITLDVEWARRLRDLFLGVCRVLLTQFTIVDLSRRVTGTIVNVRMDYKWNVEAIEVLLKHQLVQAQVFDQHLAHVMDGGSNVEATVFAQRFFRAIGSNDATRILAIKEAFPATYEQLLKMQQMQAMLRQQVVAAGAGEPILESPLVPSAIDPLTVASSGGAVPPALPAAVEEPGMSDKVEIILREWIGLCYTPMAQRNPKEALFQMIVMMHEHGVLSGDEKISQFIRMCTEMCVDVSLRLLKTDATSPVNQSNIVRQRCYYTLDAFVKLMALMVKYSDGGNTIALLKKILHTITSVLHLDHEVRRAEFNAMPYHRILITLFIELTTSDGSNLEPIAWSIIEAFGQVCHSLPLDQISSNRSIVGNGFAESVDPMKTSAMYTQLLICHLKFLAPFLRNIQLPKSIAVLYKGTLRVLLVILHDFPELLCEYHYVIIDTIPPNCVQLRNLVLSAYPRNMRLPDPFALNFKQVDSIPEMAVEPKSNLNMASIIPDSIRLPLDAYLRTRSAVDFLSTLPGMLQISESPGSKYNSTVMNAMVLYVGMKAIESLHERRQRISIHTIAHTAFMDIFQNLAVQLCTEGRYLLFNAIANQLRYPNAHTHYFSCVFLFLFLNSDHDAIQEQITRILFERLVALRPHPWGLLITFIELIKNPVYNFWKYEFTRCAPEIERLFQNVANTCVTARPPESEVSKA
;
A
#
# COMPACT_ATOMS: atom_id res chain seq x y z
N LEU A 1 -5.89 25.01 15.18
CA LEU A 1 -5.55 24.70 13.77
C LEU A 1 -4.73 23.40 13.75
N ASP A 2 -3.82 23.18 14.69
CA ASP A 2 -3.01 21.95 14.78
C ASP A 2 -3.77 20.60 14.85
N HIS A 3 -5.07 20.56 15.21
CA HIS A 3 -5.89 19.33 15.11
C HIS A 3 -6.39 19.01 13.69
N TRP A 4 -6.40 19.97 12.75
CA TRP A 4 -6.81 19.73 11.36
C TRP A 4 -5.67 19.16 10.50
N GLU A 5 -4.41 19.52 10.79
CA GLU A 5 -3.23 18.93 10.12
C GLU A 5 -3.09 17.44 10.45
N ILE A 6 -3.53 17.01 11.63
CA ILE A 6 -3.47 15.61 12.05
C ILE A 6 -4.44 14.74 11.22
N CYS A 7 -5.66 15.21 10.92
CA CYS A 7 -6.58 14.45 10.07
C CYS A 7 -6.11 14.39 8.60
N ASP A 8 -5.51 15.45 8.06
CA ASP A 8 -5.00 15.46 6.68
C ASP A 8 -3.71 14.61 6.52
N HIS A 9 -2.90 14.49 7.57
CA HIS A 9 -1.69 13.66 7.56
C HIS A 9 -1.92 12.18 7.92
N GLU A 10 -2.94 11.86 8.72
CA GLU A 10 -3.26 10.47 9.10
C GLU A 10 -4.37 9.84 8.23
N LEU A 11 -5.32 10.64 7.69
CA LEU A 11 -6.42 10.19 6.83
C LEU A 11 -6.82 11.26 5.78
N ASP A 12 -6.06 11.35 4.70
CA ASP A 12 -6.38 12.23 3.56
C ASP A 12 -7.60 11.68 2.80
N LEU A 13 -8.77 12.28 3.05
CA LEU A 13 -10.05 11.89 2.44
C LEU A 13 -10.05 12.05 0.91
N LYS A 14 -9.31 13.03 0.38
CA LYS A 14 -9.22 13.26 -1.06
C LYS A 14 -8.40 12.16 -1.71
N ALA A 15 -7.24 11.83 -1.14
CA ALA A 15 -6.43 10.69 -1.55
C ALA A 15 -7.20 9.37 -1.40
N LEU A 16 -7.99 9.22 -0.34
CA LEU A 16 -8.79 8.01 -0.11
C LEU A 16 -9.84 7.81 -1.22
N LEU A 17 -10.51 8.86 -1.71
CA LEU A 17 -11.42 8.77 -2.86
C LEU A 17 -10.69 8.37 -4.15
N MET A 18 -9.52 8.97 -4.39
CA MET A 18 -8.72 8.66 -5.57
C MET A 18 -8.18 7.22 -5.52
N GLU A 19 -7.72 6.77 -4.35
CA GLU A 19 -7.28 5.39 -4.14
C GLU A 19 -8.44 4.41 -4.32
N ALA A 20 -9.61 4.71 -3.76
CA ALA A 20 -10.81 3.87 -3.92
C ALA A 20 -11.23 3.78 -5.39
N TYR A 21 -11.20 4.90 -6.11
CA TYR A 21 -11.45 4.93 -7.55
C TYR A 21 -10.45 4.09 -8.34
N TYR A 22 -9.17 4.12 -7.98
CA TYR A 22 -8.13 3.29 -8.60
C TYR A 22 -8.25 1.80 -8.27
N LYS A 23 -8.62 1.44 -7.02
CA LYS A 23 -8.77 0.05 -6.56
C LYS A 23 -10.06 -0.59 -7.11
N GLY A 24 -11.11 0.20 -7.32
CA GLY A 24 -12.31 -0.21 -8.03
C GLY A 24 -13.61 0.12 -7.30
N GLN A 25 -14.73 -0.34 -7.87
CA GLN A 25 -16.06 0.00 -7.38
C GLN A 25 -16.39 -0.56 -5.98
N GLN A 26 -15.73 -1.64 -5.55
CA GLN A 26 -15.98 -2.24 -4.24
C GLN A 26 -15.48 -1.30 -3.12
N GLU A 27 -14.31 -0.71 -3.31
CA GLU A 27 -13.72 0.24 -2.38
C GLU A 27 -14.53 1.55 -2.36
N LEU A 28 -14.99 2.02 -3.51
CA LEU A 28 -15.87 3.19 -3.62
C LEU A 28 -17.20 3.01 -2.85
N LEU A 29 -17.73 1.78 -2.76
CA LEU A 29 -18.95 1.49 -1.98
C LEU A 29 -18.78 1.73 -0.48
N PHE A 30 -17.56 1.68 0.05
CA PHE A 30 -17.29 1.97 1.45
C PHE A 30 -16.81 3.41 1.63
N VAL A 31 -15.95 3.89 0.72
CA VAL A 31 -15.26 5.17 0.86
C VAL A 31 -16.17 6.37 0.56
N VAL A 32 -17.00 6.31 -0.49
CA VAL A 32 -17.88 7.44 -0.83
C VAL A 32 -18.91 7.70 0.29
N PRO A 33 -19.64 6.69 0.83
CA PRO A 33 -20.55 6.93 1.95
C PRO A 33 -19.84 7.33 3.24
N PHE A 34 -18.63 6.82 3.47
CA PHE A 34 -17.81 7.22 4.63
C PHE A 34 -17.48 8.71 4.58
N ILE A 35 -16.99 9.20 3.44
CA ILE A 35 -16.62 10.60 3.26
C ILE A 35 -17.84 11.50 3.22
N ALA A 36 -18.92 11.08 2.56
CA ALA A 36 -20.17 11.84 2.52
C ALA A 36 -20.71 12.10 3.93
N LYS A 37 -20.68 11.11 4.83
CA LYS A 37 -21.11 11.28 6.23
C LYS A 37 -20.23 12.24 7.03
N ILE A 38 -18.92 12.22 6.80
CA ILE A 38 -17.99 13.18 7.43
C ILE A 38 -18.32 14.59 6.95
N LEU A 39 -18.39 14.80 5.63
CA LEU A 39 -18.64 16.11 5.04
C LEU A 39 -20.02 16.67 5.42
N PHE A 40 -21.04 15.80 5.46
CA PHE A 40 -22.37 16.17 5.96
C PHE A 40 -22.33 16.68 7.39
N SER A 41 -21.55 16.03 8.26
CA SER A 41 -21.39 16.45 9.65
C SER A 41 -20.59 17.75 9.76
N CYS A 42 -19.57 17.94 8.91
CA CYS A 42 -18.79 19.17 8.82
C CYS A 42 -19.66 20.37 8.41
N GLY A 43 -20.59 20.18 7.46
CA GLY A 43 -21.49 21.22 6.96
C GLY A 43 -22.42 21.83 8.00
N LYS A 44 -22.65 21.14 9.14
CA LYS A 44 -23.42 21.65 10.28
C LYS A 44 -22.63 22.65 11.14
N THR A 45 -21.34 22.83 10.87
CA THR A 45 -20.46 23.72 11.63
C THR A 45 -20.29 25.05 10.91
N GLN A 46 -20.10 26.15 11.68
CA GLN A 46 -19.82 27.47 11.08
C GLN A 46 -18.40 27.60 10.51
N LEU A 47 -17.50 26.63 10.77
CA LEU A 47 -16.10 26.65 10.35
C LEU A 47 -15.87 25.88 9.04
N PHE A 48 -16.58 24.76 8.86
CA PHE A 48 -16.42 23.85 7.74
C PHE A 48 -17.67 23.86 6.84
N GLY A 49 -18.00 25.05 6.32
CA GLY A 49 -19.07 25.19 5.33
C GLY A 49 -18.63 24.81 3.91
N ALA A 50 -19.57 24.80 2.96
CA ALA A 50 -19.32 24.57 1.54
C ALA A 50 -18.28 25.50 0.88
N THR A 51 -18.03 26.66 1.51
CA THR A 51 -17.01 27.64 1.09
C THR A 51 -15.59 27.30 1.57
N CYS A 52 -15.43 26.30 2.45
CA CYS A 52 -14.15 25.85 2.94
C CYS A 52 -13.33 25.20 1.79
N ALA A 53 -12.10 25.65 1.59
CA ALA A 53 -11.22 25.17 0.53
C ALA A 53 -10.99 23.64 0.59
N TRP A 54 -10.92 23.08 1.80
CA TRP A 54 -10.73 21.64 2.02
C TRP A 54 -11.96 20.82 1.58
N ILE A 55 -13.15 21.19 2.05
CA ILE A 55 -14.42 20.56 1.61
C ILE A 55 -14.60 20.72 0.11
N ARG A 56 -14.37 21.93 -0.43
CA ARG A 56 -14.49 22.20 -1.85
C ARG A 56 -13.53 21.34 -2.68
N SER A 57 -12.31 21.10 -2.20
CA SER A 57 -11.33 20.21 -2.86
C SER A 57 -11.81 18.76 -2.93
N ILE A 58 -12.50 18.27 -1.91
CA ILE A 58 -13.09 16.92 -1.87
C ILE A 58 -14.36 16.85 -2.74
N LEU A 59 -15.23 17.87 -2.66
CA LEU A 59 -16.43 17.98 -3.49
C LEU A 59 -16.12 18.02 -4.98
N LYS A 60 -15.01 18.65 -5.40
CA LYS A 60 -14.55 18.61 -6.79
C LYS A 60 -14.26 17.18 -7.27
N VAL A 61 -13.62 16.36 -6.43
CA VAL A 61 -13.34 14.95 -6.75
C VAL A 61 -14.63 14.13 -6.77
N LEU A 62 -15.57 14.39 -5.85
CA LEU A 62 -16.89 13.76 -5.86
C LEU A 62 -17.73 14.18 -7.08
N ALA A 63 -17.65 15.44 -7.51
CA ALA A 63 -18.31 15.92 -8.72
C ALA A 63 -17.69 15.31 -9.99
N GLU A 64 -16.37 15.14 -10.02
CA GLU A 64 -15.69 14.43 -11.09
C GLU A 64 -16.10 12.94 -11.11
N LEU A 65 -16.15 12.30 -9.94
CA LEU A 65 -16.59 10.91 -9.80
C LEU A 65 -18.06 10.73 -10.23
N HIS A 66 -18.93 11.69 -9.92
CA HIS A 66 -20.33 11.71 -10.35
C HIS A 66 -20.46 11.79 -11.89
N ASN A 67 -19.58 12.57 -12.52
CA ASN A 67 -19.51 12.71 -13.97
C ASN A 67 -18.90 11.48 -14.68
N GLU A 68 -18.30 10.53 -13.97
CA GLU A 68 -17.82 9.30 -14.57
C GLU A 68 -19.03 8.43 -15.02
N PRO A 69 -19.03 7.96 -16.28
CA PRO A 69 -20.18 7.27 -16.86
C PRO A 69 -20.51 5.96 -16.13
N ASP A 70 -19.50 5.27 -15.58
CA ASP A 70 -19.70 3.93 -14.97
C ASP A 70 -19.78 3.94 -13.42
N LEU A 71 -19.89 5.10 -12.76
CA LEU A 71 -20.09 5.12 -11.30
C LEU A 71 -21.49 4.58 -10.95
N LYS A 72 -21.56 3.66 -9.97
CA LYS A 72 -22.84 3.10 -9.49
C LYS A 72 -23.81 4.21 -9.04
N ILE A 73 -25.08 4.06 -9.44
CA ILE A 73 -26.13 5.06 -9.19
C ILE A 73 -26.31 5.36 -7.71
N ASN A 74 -26.19 4.37 -6.82
CA ASN A 74 -26.26 4.59 -5.38
C ASN A 74 -25.19 5.55 -4.86
N LEU A 75 -24.00 5.55 -5.46
CA LEU A 75 -22.92 6.48 -5.14
C LEU A 75 -23.14 7.86 -5.74
N LYS A 76 -23.65 7.94 -6.98
CA LYS A 76 -24.07 9.22 -7.58
C LYS A 76 -25.13 9.91 -6.73
N PHE A 77 -26.13 9.15 -6.28
CA PHE A 77 -27.18 9.64 -5.41
C PHE A 77 -26.65 10.10 -4.04
N GLU A 78 -25.73 9.35 -3.42
CA GLU A 78 -25.10 9.77 -2.17
C GLU A 78 -24.37 11.12 -2.31
N ILE A 79 -23.70 11.34 -3.46
CA ILE A 79 -23.01 12.60 -3.80
C ILE A 79 -24.02 13.74 -4.02
N GLU A 80 -25.11 13.50 -4.75
CA GLU A 80 -26.16 14.48 -4.98
C GLU A 80 -26.86 14.89 -3.67
N VAL A 81 -27.16 13.92 -2.80
CA VAL A 81 -27.74 14.17 -1.47
C VAL A 81 -26.79 15.02 -0.63
N LEU A 82 -25.50 14.69 -0.63
CA LEU A 82 -24.49 15.49 0.07
C LEU A 82 -24.45 16.93 -0.44
N CYS A 83 -24.40 17.14 -1.76
CA CYS A 83 -24.37 18.48 -2.36
C CYS A 83 -25.63 19.28 -2.03
N LYS A 84 -26.81 18.63 -2.06
CA LYS A 84 -28.08 19.26 -1.69
C LYS A 84 -28.10 19.69 -0.21
N GLU A 85 -27.65 18.82 0.69
CA GLU A 85 -27.57 19.12 2.13
C GLU A 85 -26.55 20.23 2.44
N LEU A 86 -25.46 20.31 1.66
CA LEU A 86 -24.46 21.39 1.78
C LEU A 86 -24.85 22.68 1.04
N SER A 87 -26.02 22.72 0.39
CA SER A 87 -26.47 23.83 -0.46
C SER A 87 -25.46 24.21 -1.55
N VAL A 88 -24.84 23.19 -2.17
CA VAL A 88 -23.89 23.32 -3.28
C VAL A 88 -24.52 22.82 -4.56
N ASP A 89 -24.47 23.64 -5.61
CA ASP A 89 -24.87 23.22 -6.95
C ASP A 89 -23.77 22.35 -7.58
N LEU A 90 -24.10 21.10 -7.86
CA LEU A 90 -23.18 20.10 -8.41
C LEU A 90 -22.66 20.50 -9.79
N GLU A 91 -23.49 21.16 -10.60
CA GLU A 91 -23.12 21.61 -11.95
C GLU A 91 -22.16 22.82 -11.94
N SER A 92 -22.12 23.56 -10.83
CA SER A 92 -21.26 24.73 -10.66
C SER A 92 -19.81 24.39 -10.23
N LEU A 93 -19.54 23.13 -9.88
CA LEU A 93 -18.23 22.70 -9.40
C LEU A 93 -17.28 22.40 -10.58
N PRO A 94 -16.07 22.98 -10.61
CA PRO A 94 -15.14 22.77 -11.71
C PRO A 94 -14.55 21.35 -11.66
N VAL A 95 -14.64 20.64 -12.79
CA VAL A 95 -14.07 19.31 -13.00
C VAL A 95 -12.64 19.46 -13.53
N GLU A 96 -11.64 18.99 -12.78
CA GLU A 96 -10.21 19.20 -13.09
C GLU A 96 -9.54 18.01 -13.80
N GLY A 97 -10.26 16.91 -14.04
CA GLY A 97 -9.72 15.73 -14.73
C GLY A 97 -8.73 14.90 -13.89
N LEU A 98 -8.81 15.02 -12.56
CA LEU A 98 -7.93 14.39 -11.59
C LEU A 98 -8.02 12.86 -11.59
N LEU A 99 -9.21 12.30 -11.87
CA LEU A 99 -9.48 10.87 -11.94
C LEU A 99 -9.05 10.25 -13.28
N LYS A 100 -8.73 11.06 -14.30
CA LYS A 100 -8.25 10.59 -15.60
C LYS A 100 -6.72 10.51 -15.69
N ASP A 101 -6.03 11.11 -14.73
CA ASP A 101 -4.57 11.06 -14.61
C ASP A 101 -4.13 9.75 -13.92
N THR A 102 -3.97 8.71 -14.74
CA THR A 102 -3.52 7.38 -14.27
C THR A 102 -2.16 7.41 -13.57
N ASP A 103 -1.27 8.34 -13.95
CA ASP A 103 0.04 8.49 -13.30
C ASP A 103 -0.07 9.06 -11.89
N ARG A 104 -1.00 9.99 -11.66
CA ARG A 104 -1.32 10.48 -10.32
C ARG A 104 -2.00 9.42 -9.46
N LEU A 105 -2.99 8.69 -10.00
CA LEU A 105 -3.72 7.64 -9.28
C LEU A 105 -2.81 6.52 -8.75
N VAL A 106 -1.81 6.10 -9.54
CA VAL A 106 -0.81 5.10 -9.15
C VAL A 106 0.10 5.60 -8.01
N ARG A 107 0.22 6.92 -7.84
CA ARG A 107 1.11 7.58 -6.87
C ARG A 107 0.37 8.06 -5.61
N VAL A 108 -0.95 7.89 -5.53
CA VAL A 108 -1.75 8.25 -4.35
C VAL A 108 -1.32 7.40 -3.14
N THR A 109 -1.19 8.05 -1.98
CA THR A 109 -0.87 7.38 -0.72
C THR A 109 -1.92 6.32 -0.41
N GLN A 110 -1.51 5.06 -0.27
CA GLN A 110 -2.41 3.96 0.06
C GLN A 110 -2.79 3.99 1.53
N GLN A 111 -4.09 4.15 1.79
CA GLN A 111 -4.71 4.26 3.11
C GLN A 111 -5.70 3.12 3.37
N LEU A 112 -6.21 2.44 2.34
CA LEU A 112 -7.01 1.22 2.48
C LEU A 112 -6.11 0.00 2.72
N SER A 113 -6.45 -0.83 3.73
CA SER A 113 -5.73 -2.08 4.04
C SER A 113 -5.70 -3.05 2.85
N ASP A 114 -4.62 -3.85 2.72
CA ASP A 114 -4.49 -4.93 1.72
C ASP A 114 -5.43 -6.12 2.03
N LEU A 115 -6.74 -5.90 2.03
CA LEU A 115 -7.73 -6.97 2.13
C LEU A 115 -7.86 -7.66 0.76
N LYS A 116 -7.19 -8.82 0.67
CA LYS A 116 -7.11 -9.74 -0.48
C LYS A 116 -6.39 -9.16 -1.71
N THR A 117 -5.19 -9.68 -1.97
CA THR A 117 -4.54 -9.63 -3.28
C THR A 117 -5.46 -10.31 -4.31
N LEU A 118 -6.18 -9.50 -5.09
CA LEU A 118 -6.68 -9.90 -6.40
C LEU A 118 -5.64 -9.47 -7.44
N SER A 119 -5.43 -10.34 -8.43
CA SER A 119 -4.43 -10.26 -9.49
C SER A 119 -4.37 -8.88 -10.18
N GLN A 120 -3.17 -8.45 -10.57
CA GLN A 120 -2.95 -7.21 -11.32
C GLN A 120 -3.86 -7.13 -12.56
N PRO A 121 -4.47 -5.97 -12.86
CA PRO A 121 -5.08 -5.75 -14.16
C PRO A 121 -3.98 -5.64 -15.22
N ASP A 122 -4.16 -6.36 -16.33
CA ASP A 122 -3.29 -6.25 -17.50
C ASP A 122 -3.32 -4.82 -18.07
N GLN A 123 -2.13 -4.24 -18.25
CA GLN A 123 -1.92 -2.92 -18.80
C GLN A 123 -2.18 -2.92 -20.32
N ALA A 124 -3.37 -2.51 -20.75
CA ALA A 124 -3.59 -1.86 -22.05
C ALA A 124 -5.04 -1.34 -22.18
N ASN A 125 -5.27 -0.08 -21.79
CA ASN A 125 -6.09 0.94 -22.48
C ASN A 125 -6.47 2.09 -21.51
N SER A 126 -6.53 3.30 -22.05
CA SER A 126 -6.69 4.58 -21.36
C SER A 126 -8.03 4.77 -20.62
N SER A 127 -7.95 5.36 -19.42
CA SER A 127 -9.01 5.66 -18.42
C SER A 127 -9.54 4.44 -17.65
N PRO A 128 -9.58 4.44 -16.30
CA PRO A 128 -10.02 3.29 -15.48
C PRO A 128 -11.56 3.10 -15.44
N VAL A 129 -12.29 3.77 -16.34
CA VAL A 129 -13.75 3.73 -16.52
C VAL A 129 -14.00 3.51 -18.02
N PRO A 130 -14.45 2.32 -18.47
CA PRO A 130 -14.60 1.99 -19.89
C PRO A 130 -15.71 2.81 -20.61
N GLY A 131 -15.32 3.85 -21.36
CA GLY A 131 -16.25 4.64 -22.18
C GLY A 131 -16.73 3.93 -23.47
N GLN A 132 -18.04 3.96 -23.74
CA GLN A 132 -18.64 3.57 -25.02
C GLN A 132 -18.84 4.79 -25.95
N MET A 133 -18.34 4.70 -27.18
CA MET A 133 -18.56 5.68 -28.26
C MET A 133 -20.02 5.67 -28.77
N ARG A 134 -20.62 6.85 -28.91
CA ARG A 134 -21.89 7.09 -29.63
C ARG A 134 -21.63 7.31 -31.13
N HIS A 135 -22.28 6.51 -31.98
CA HIS A 135 -22.68 6.95 -33.32
C HIS A 135 -24.21 7.08 -33.36
N ALA A 136 -24.69 8.25 -33.78
CA ALA A 136 -26.09 8.49 -34.13
C ALA A 136 -26.46 7.73 -35.41
N PRO A 137 -27.75 7.39 -35.62
CA PRO A 137 -28.49 8.20 -36.60
C PRO A 137 -29.97 8.47 -36.25
N ASP A 138 -30.41 9.67 -36.68
CA ASP A 138 -31.68 10.10 -37.25
C ASP A 138 -33.01 9.36 -36.98
N SER A 139 -33.93 10.16 -36.39
CA SER A 139 -35.37 10.33 -36.66
C SER A 139 -36.23 9.18 -37.22
N ILE A 140 -37.35 8.89 -36.55
CA ILE A 140 -38.74 9.15 -37.01
C ILE A 140 -39.73 8.82 -35.87
N SER A 141 -40.88 9.49 -35.93
CA SER A 141 -41.86 9.86 -34.92
C SER A 141 -43.09 8.95 -34.75
N LEU A 142 -43.85 9.18 -33.65
CA LEU A 142 -45.34 9.16 -33.48
C LEU A 142 -46.06 7.88 -32.93
N PRO A 143 -47.28 8.01 -32.31
CA PRO A 143 -47.51 7.71 -30.88
C PRO A 143 -48.84 6.95 -30.53
N GLY A 144 -49.11 6.74 -29.23
CA GLY A 144 -50.46 6.55 -28.64
C GLY A 144 -50.76 5.13 -28.09
N VAL A 145 -51.64 4.87 -27.12
CA VAL A 145 -52.56 5.66 -26.27
C VAL A 145 -53.17 4.67 -25.22
N ASP A 146 -53.24 5.12 -23.96
CA ASP A 146 -54.27 4.93 -22.91
C ASP A 146 -54.72 3.59 -22.23
N THR A 147 -54.78 3.72 -20.89
CA THR A 147 -55.90 3.43 -19.93
C THR A 147 -55.97 2.16 -19.04
N LYS A 148 -55.96 2.44 -17.72
CA LYS A 148 -56.46 1.70 -16.50
C LYS A 148 -58.00 1.45 -16.55
N PRO A 149 -58.73 0.94 -15.51
CA PRO A 149 -58.44 0.40 -14.14
C PRO A 149 -59.18 -0.96 -13.84
N SER A 150 -59.05 -1.65 -12.69
CA SER A 150 -59.91 -1.51 -11.49
C SER A 150 -59.68 -2.68 -10.48
N THR A 151 -59.72 -2.39 -9.18
CA THR A 151 -59.69 -3.29 -8.00
C THR A 151 -61.11 -3.74 -7.57
N PRO A 152 -61.29 -4.77 -6.70
CA PRO A 152 -61.45 -4.50 -5.25
C PRO A 152 -60.86 -5.58 -4.30
N ASN A 153 -60.57 -5.15 -3.07
CA ASN A 153 -60.11 -5.91 -1.89
C ASN A 153 -61.27 -6.03 -0.88
N PRO A 154 -61.32 -7.03 0.04
CA PRO A 154 -61.30 -6.70 1.49
C PRO A 154 -60.61 -7.75 2.40
N GLU A 155 -59.77 -7.30 3.35
CA GLU A 155 -59.93 -7.41 4.84
C GLU A 155 -59.14 -8.59 5.47
N SER A 156 -58.39 -8.49 6.59
CA SER A 156 -57.92 -7.40 7.45
C SER A 156 -56.98 -8.00 8.53
N GLU A 157 -56.17 -7.12 9.16
CA GLU A 157 -55.29 -7.26 10.35
C GLU A 157 -53.78 -7.43 10.05
N SER A 158 -52.86 -6.57 10.48
CA SER A 158 -52.90 -5.39 11.36
C SER A 158 -51.74 -4.43 11.00
N THR A 159 -52.03 -3.13 11.14
CA THR A 159 -51.21 -1.91 11.03
C THR A 159 -49.94 -1.95 11.90
N ALA A 160 -48.79 -1.32 11.63
CA ALA A 160 -48.55 0.02 11.11
C ALA A 160 -47.06 0.22 10.72
N SER A 161 -46.84 0.74 9.51
CA SER A 161 -45.89 1.80 9.14
C SER A 161 -44.54 2.01 9.87
N LEU A 162 -43.47 1.79 9.12
CA LEU A 162 -42.28 2.67 9.11
C LEU A 162 -42.42 3.58 7.88
N LEU A 163 -42.03 4.84 8.00
CA LEU A 163 -40.67 5.21 7.61
C LEU A 163 -40.43 6.64 8.04
N ASP A 164 -39.48 6.85 8.95
CA ASP A 164 -38.81 8.12 9.05
C ASP A 164 -37.35 7.94 8.56
N GLY A 165 -36.98 8.51 7.40
CA GLY A 165 -35.65 8.57 6.80
C GLY A 165 -34.49 9.07 7.67
N THR A 166 -33.73 8.13 8.22
CA THR A 166 -32.27 8.25 8.32
C THR A 166 -31.63 6.95 7.81
N ALA A 167 -30.69 7.11 6.88
CA ALA A 167 -29.58 6.20 6.58
C ALA A 167 -29.87 4.69 6.43
N SER A 168 -29.75 4.16 5.21
CA SER A 168 -28.84 3.05 4.82
C SER A 168 -29.37 2.28 3.61
N ALA A 169 -28.47 1.82 2.73
CA ALA A 169 -28.27 0.38 2.51
C ALA A 169 -27.05 0.11 1.61
N VAL A 170 -25.88 -0.06 2.23
CA VAL A 170 -25.04 -1.21 1.89
C VAL A 170 -25.83 -2.42 2.39
N ILE A 171 -26.11 -3.40 1.51
CA ILE A 171 -26.87 -4.59 1.88
C ILE A 171 -26.02 -5.44 2.83
N MET A 172 -26.14 -5.18 4.14
CA MET A 172 -25.76 -6.12 5.20
C MET A 172 -26.97 -7.02 5.49
N PRO A 173 -26.78 -8.33 5.78
CA PRO A 173 -27.85 -9.17 6.29
C PRO A 173 -28.44 -8.56 7.58
N PRO A 174 -29.75 -8.70 7.83
CA PRO A 174 -30.38 -8.12 9.01
C PRO A 174 -29.73 -8.67 10.28
N LEU A 175 -29.24 -7.79 11.16
CA LEU A 175 -28.69 -8.17 12.46
C LEU A 175 -29.81 -8.70 13.35
N HIS A 176 -29.64 -9.87 13.96
CA HIS A 176 -30.71 -10.58 14.67
C HIS A 176 -30.75 -10.26 16.17
N PHE A 177 -29.60 -10.00 16.79
CA PHE A 177 -29.47 -9.89 18.24
C PHE A 177 -29.31 -8.42 18.71
N ALA A 178 -30.07 -8.02 19.73
CA ALA A 178 -29.79 -6.80 20.49
C ALA A 178 -28.66 -7.05 21.50
N TYR A 179 -27.99 -5.99 21.96
CA TYR A 179 -26.85 -6.11 22.88
C TYR A 179 -27.20 -6.80 24.20
N HIS A 180 -28.45 -6.67 24.66
CA HIS A 180 -28.92 -7.27 25.90
C HIS A 180 -29.40 -8.73 25.72
N ASP A 181 -29.63 -9.19 24.49
CA ASP A 181 -30.19 -10.52 24.21
C ASP A 181 -29.21 -11.66 24.51
N ILE A 182 -27.90 -11.39 24.46
CA ILE A 182 -26.85 -12.41 24.64
C ILE A 182 -26.29 -12.32 26.07
N ASN A 183 -26.44 -13.35 26.89
CA ASN A 183 -25.81 -13.38 28.22
C ASN A 183 -24.40 -14.01 28.14
N VAL A 184 -23.38 -13.32 28.64
CA VAL A 184 -21.97 -13.75 28.58
C VAL A 184 -21.37 -14.15 29.94
N THR A 185 -22.17 -14.17 31.02
CA THR A 185 -21.68 -14.57 32.35
C THR A 185 -21.26 -16.03 32.41
N SER A 186 -21.82 -16.89 31.55
CA SER A 186 -21.38 -18.26 31.33
C SER A 186 -21.58 -18.68 29.88
N TYR A 187 -20.88 -19.74 29.46
CA TYR A 187 -21.07 -20.33 28.12
C TYR A 187 -22.46 -20.96 27.93
N GLU A 188 -23.25 -21.11 29.00
CA GLU A 188 -24.62 -21.61 28.92
C GLU A 188 -25.57 -20.61 28.26
N GLY A 189 -25.23 -19.31 28.29
CA GLY A 189 -25.97 -18.25 27.59
C GLY A 189 -26.00 -18.40 26.07
N LEU A 190 -25.14 -19.24 25.49
CA LEU A 190 -25.15 -19.58 24.06
C LEU A 190 -26.21 -20.62 23.70
N VAL A 191 -26.50 -21.54 24.62
CA VAL A 191 -27.30 -22.75 24.38
C VAL A 191 -28.71 -22.47 23.81
N PRO A 192 -29.48 -21.46 24.28
CA PRO A 192 -30.82 -21.21 23.75
C PRO A 192 -30.84 -20.58 22.35
N HIS A 193 -29.72 -20.05 21.86
CA HIS A 193 -29.66 -19.33 20.58
C HIS A 193 -28.96 -20.11 19.47
N ILE A 194 -28.31 -21.24 19.76
CA ILE A 194 -27.65 -22.09 18.76
C ILE A 194 -28.69 -22.70 17.83
N LYS A 195 -28.55 -22.41 16.53
CA LYS A 195 -29.41 -22.95 15.47
C LYS A 195 -28.92 -24.34 15.06
N PHE A 196 -29.85 -25.30 15.00
CA PHE A 196 -29.61 -26.65 14.51
C PHE A 196 -30.41 -26.89 13.23
N GLN A 197 -29.73 -27.05 12.10
CA GLN A 197 -30.38 -27.42 10.85
C GLN A 197 -30.59 -28.94 10.79
N LEU A 198 -31.75 -29.41 11.26
CA LEU A 198 -32.10 -30.84 11.33
C LEU A 198 -32.28 -31.50 9.96
N SER A 199 -32.35 -30.72 8.88
CA SER A 199 -32.49 -31.19 7.50
C SER A 199 -31.17 -31.63 6.86
N LEU A 200 -30.03 -31.49 7.55
CA LEU A 200 -28.74 -31.89 7.01
C LEU A 200 -28.66 -33.42 6.82
N PRO A 201 -28.23 -33.93 5.64
CA PRO A 201 -28.14 -35.36 5.35
C PRO A 201 -27.34 -36.14 6.42
N LEU A 202 -26.29 -35.52 6.96
CA LEU A 202 -25.46 -36.10 8.02
C LEU A 202 -26.25 -36.37 9.32
N PHE A 203 -27.16 -35.49 9.71
CA PHE A 203 -27.97 -35.67 10.93
C PHE A 203 -29.14 -36.63 10.73
N GLN A 204 -29.62 -36.78 9.50
CA GLN A 204 -30.62 -37.80 9.15
C GLN A 204 -30.02 -39.21 9.22
N LEU A 205 -28.77 -39.37 8.76
CA LEU A 205 -28.04 -40.63 8.81
C LEU A 205 -27.49 -40.95 10.21
N HIS A 206 -27.04 -39.93 10.96
CA HIS A 206 -26.41 -40.10 12.27
C HIS A 206 -26.88 -39.04 13.30
N PRO A 207 -28.06 -39.23 13.93
CA PRO A 207 -28.64 -38.27 14.87
C PRO A 207 -27.76 -37.95 16.10
N GLN A 208 -26.92 -38.91 16.50
CA GLN A 208 -26.03 -38.83 17.67
C GLN A 208 -25.01 -37.68 17.57
N ILE A 209 -24.63 -37.30 16.34
CA ILE A 209 -23.58 -36.32 16.08
C ILE A 209 -24.01 -34.89 16.47
N LYS A 210 -25.31 -34.64 16.57
CA LYS A 210 -25.86 -33.35 17.02
C LYS A 210 -25.30 -32.92 18.37
N HIS A 211 -24.97 -33.86 19.26
CA HIS A 211 -24.39 -33.59 20.57
C HIS A 211 -22.98 -32.98 20.52
N HIS A 212 -22.26 -33.13 19.39
CA HIS A 212 -20.91 -32.61 19.19
C HIS A 212 -20.86 -31.14 18.74
N VAL A 213 -21.99 -30.59 18.28
CA VAL A 213 -22.05 -29.19 17.79
C VAL A 213 -21.80 -28.20 18.94
N ARG A 214 -22.50 -28.33 20.07
CA ARG A 214 -22.36 -27.37 21.18
C ARG A 214 -20.93 -27.33 21.75
N PRO A 215 -20.29 -28.47 22.08
CA PRO A 215 -18.91 -28.47 22.55
C PRO A 215 -17.92 -27.86 21.56
N ALA A 216 -18.09 -28.13 20.25
CA ALA A 216 -17.21 -27.57 19.21
C ALA A 216 -17.32 -26.04 19.12
N LEU A 217 -18.53 -25.48 19.15
CA LEU A 217 -18.75 -24.04 19.14
C LEU A 217 -18.20 -23.36 20.41
N THR A 218 -18.44 -23.94 21.58
CA THR A 218 -17.90 -23.43 22.84
C THR A 218 -16.37 -23.45 22.87
N GLN A 219 -15.75 -24.50 22.30
CA GLN A 219 -14.30 -24.61 22.20
C GLN A 219 -13.71 -23.57 21.23
N ALA A 220 -14.34 -23.35 20.07
CA ALA A 220 -13.92 -22.32 19.12
C ALA A 220 -13.92 -20.92 19.75
N ILE A 221 -14.93 -20.61 20.56
CA ILE A 221 -15.01 -19.34 21.30
C ILE A 221 -13.88 -19.25 22.33
N LYS A 222 -13.63 -20.29 23.12
CA LYS A 222 -12.58 -20.31 24.15
C LYS A 222 -11.18 -20.04 23.58
N GLU A 223 -10.89 -20.56 22.38
CA GLU A 223 -9.59 -20.39 21.74
C GLU A 223 -9.34 -18.95 21.25
N LEU A 224 -10.40 -18.26 20.78
CA LEU A 224 -10.26 -16.93 20.17
C LEU A 224 -10.57 -15.76 21.11
N ILE A 225 -11.35 -15.97 22.18
CA ILE A 225 -11.82 -14.88 23.04
C ILE A 225 -10.69 -14.13 23.74
N GLY A 226 -9.65 -14.83 24.20
CA GLY A 226 -8.48 -14.23 24.86
C GLY A 226 -7.70 -13.31 23.91
N PRO A 227 -7.13 -13.84 22.80
CA PRO A 227 -6.36 -13.06 21.85
C PRO A 227 -7.15 -11.89 21.24
N VAL A 228 -8.43 -12.08 20.91
CA VAL A 228 -9.28 -11.02 20.36
C VAL A 228 -9.52 -9.92 21.40
N ALA A 229 -9.86 -10.28 22.64
CA ALA A 229 -10.11 -9.31 23.69
C ALA A 229 -8.84 -8.52 24.05
N GLU A 230 -7.67 -9.16 24.13
CA GLU A 230 -6.41 -8.47 24.43
C GLU A 230 -6.01 -7.47 23.34
N ARG A 231 -6.16 -7.86 22.07
CA ARG A 231 -5.86 -6.97 20.93
C ARG A 231 -6.84 -5.80 20.89
N ALA A 232 -8.14 -6.05 21.02
CA ALA A 232 -9.16 -5.01 21.03
C ALA A 232 -8.96 -4.05 22.21
N LEU A 233 -8.67 -4.58 23.41
CA LEU A 233 -8.38 -3.81 24.61
C LEU A 233 -7.19 -2.88 24.40
N LYS A 234 -6.06 -3.38 23.89
CA LYS A 234 -4.83 -2.59 23.74
C LYS A 234 -5.04 -1.34 22.88
N ILE A 235 -5.81 -1.43 21.79
CA ILE A 235 -6.04 -0.30 20.88
C ILE A 235 -7.18 0.59 21.38
N ALA A 236 -8.31 0.00 21.77
CA ALA A 236 -9.48 0.76 22.21
C ALA A 236 -9.23 1.54 23.51
N MET A 237 -8.42 0.97 24.43
CA MET A 237 -8.08 1.60 25.71
C MET A 237 -7.31 2.90 25.49
N ILE A 238 -6.23 2.86 24.72
CA ILE A 238 -5.36 4.02 24.49
C ILE A 238 -6.16 5.16 23.86
N VAL A 239 -6.94 4.87 22.82
CA VAL A 239 -7.71 5.89 22.12
C VAL A 239 -8.81 6.48 23.00
N THR A 240 -9.56 5.64 23.72
CA THR A 240 -10.62 6.11 24.61
C THR A 240 -10.05 6.93 25.77
N GLU A 241 -8.95 6.47 26.39
CA GLU A 241 -8.29 7.15 27.50
C GLU A 241 -7.74 8.51 27.08
N THR A 242 -7.05 8.60 25.94
CA THR A 242 -6.48 9.86 25.45
C THR A 242 -7.56 10.87 25.08
N LEU A 243 -8.61 10.45 24.36
CA LEU A 243 -9.67 11.37 23.92
C LEU A 243 -10.53 11.85 25.09
N VAL A 244 -10.96 10.94 25.97
CA VAL A 244 -11.77 11.31 27.13
C VAL A 244 -10.98 12.21 28.09
N ARG A 245 -9.71 11.91 28.37
CA ARG A 245 -8.91 12.78 29.25
C ARG A 245 -8.73 14.17 28.68
N LYS A 246 -8.60 14.30 27.36
CA LYS A 246 -8.48 15.58 26.67
C LYS A 246 -9.81 16.35 26.71
N ASP A 247 -10.90 15.71 26.29
CA ASP A 247 -12.19 16.37 26.09
C ASP A 247 -12.88 16.72 27.41
N PHE A 248 -12.63 15.94 28.47
CA PHE A 248 -13.14 16.18 29.83
C PHE A 248 -12.07 16.76 30.79
N ALA A 249 -10.98 17.33 30.29
CA ALA A 249 -9.88 17.87 31.12
C ALA A 249 -10.33 19.01 32.05
N LEU A 250 -11.29 19.82 31.59
CA LEU A 250 -11.83 20.99 32.30
C LEU A 250 -13.26 20.77 32.81
N ASP A 251 -13.78 19.54 32.71
CA ASP A 251 -15.11 19.18 33.23
C ASP A 251 -15.01 18.78 34.70
N PRO A 252 -15.74 19.47 35.60
CA PRO A 252 -15.71 19.16 37.02
C PRO A 252 -16.46 17.87 37.38
N ASP A 253 -17.33 17.32 36.54
CA ASP A 253 -18.15 16.13 36.81
C ASP A 253 -17.48 14.83 36.34
N GLU A 254 -17.08 14.00 37.30
CA GLU A 254 -16.51 12.67 37.07
C GLU A 254 -17.49 11.70 36.39
N ASN A 255 -18.80 11.87 36.59
CA ASN A 255 -19.80 10.95 36.04
C ASN A 255 -19.95 11.12 34.53
N ASN A 256 -19.89 12.35 34.04
CA ASN A 256 -19.92 12.64 32.60
C ASN A 256 -18.71 12.01 31.89
N MET A 257 -17.52 12.11 32.51
CA MET A 257 -16.31 11.48 32.01
C MET A 257 -16.43 9.95 32.01
N LYS A 258 -16.83 9.34 33.14
CA LYS A 258 -16.96 7.87 33.26
C LYS A 258 -18.01 7.30 32.28
N LYS A 259 -19.18 7.93 32.19
CA LYS A 259 -20.26 7.51 31.28
C LYS A 259 -19.83 7.60 29.81
N SER A 260 -19.18 8.70 29.43
CA SER A 260 -18.70 8.91 28.06
C SER A 260 -17.59 7.93 27.68
N ALA A 261 -16.64 7.68 28.59
CA ALA A 261 -15.60 6.68 28.42
C ALA A 261 -16.17 5.27 28.26
N PHE A 262 -17.16 4.92 29.08
CA PHE A 262 -17.82 3.61 29.01
C PHE A 262 -18.51 3.39 27.66
N HIS A 263 -19.26 4.38 27.16
CA HIS A 263 -19.95 4.26 25.87
C HIS A 263 -18.97 4.14 24.70
N MET A 264 -17.92 4.96 24.68
CA MET A 264 -16.90 4.92 23.64
C MET A 264 -16.10 3.63 23.67
N MET A 265 -15.65 3.18 24.84
CA MET A 265 -14.87 1.95 24.99
C MET A 265 -15.64 0.74 24.48
N ARG A 266 -16.94 0.66 24.79
CA ARG A 266 -17.81 -0.42 24.33
C ARG A 266 -17.95 -0.43 22.81
N ALA A 267 -18.24 0.72 22.19
CA ALA A 267 -18.40 0.80 20.73
C ALA A 267 -17.09 0.49 19.99
N MET A 268 -15.97 1.02 20.47
CA MET A 268 -14.66 0.82 19.85
C MET A 268 -14.13 -0.60 20.01
N THR A 269 -14.27 -1.18 21.21
CA THR A 269 -13.94 -2.58 21.46
C THR A 269 -14.81 -3.50 20.61
N ALA A 270 -16.10 -3.18 20.43
CA ALA A 270 -17.00 -3.99 19.62
C ALA A 270 -16.60 -4.02 18.15
N ALA A 271 -16.31 -2.86 17.56
CA ALA A 271 -15.86 -2.75 16.18
C ALA A 271 -14.54 -3.51 15.95
N MET A 272 -13.55 -3.32 16.83
CA MET A 272 -12.26 -3.99 16.72
C MET A 272 -12.35 -5.50 16.92
N ALA A 273 -13.13 -5.95 17.91
CA ALA A 273 -13.33 -7.37 18.17
C ALA A 273 -14.03 -8.06 16.98
N MET A 274 -15.05 -7.43 16.39
CA MET A 274 -15.78 -8.00 15.25
C MET A 274 -14.86 -8.22 14.03
N ILE A 275 -14.09 -7.19 13.64
CA ILE A 275 -13.18 -7.27 12.49
C ILE A 275 -12.13 -8.34 12.73
N THR A 276 -11.65 -8.47 13.96
CA THR A 276 -10.59 -9.42 14.31
C THR A 276 -11.08 -10.87 14.38
N CYS A 277 -12.31 -11.11 14.85
CA CYS A 277 -12.74 -12.48 15.19
C CYS A 277 -13.56 -13.20 14.13
N ARG A 278 -14.31 -12.51 13.26
CA ARG A 278 -15.32 -13.15 12.40
C ARG A 278 -14.73 -14.24 11.48
N ASP A 279 -13.69 -13.92 10.71
CA ASP A 279 -13.10 -14.88 9.75
C ASP A 279 -12.29 -15.99 10.44
N PRO A 280 -11.41 -15.69 11.43
CA PRO A 280 -10.73 -16.74 12.19
C PRO A 280 -11.70 -17.68 12.92
N LEU A 281 -12.79 -17.15 13.48
CA LEU A 281 -13.80 -17.93 14.19
C LEU A 281 -14.54 -18.87 13.24
N ALA A 282 -14.91 -18.41 12.04
CA ALA A 282 -15.52 -19.26 11.03
C ALA A 282 -14.60 -20.43 10.64
N ALA A 283 -13.31 -20.17 10.42
CA ALA A 283 -12.33 -21.21 10.11
C ALA A 283 -12.14 -22.22 11.26
N THR A 284 -12.00 -21.74 12.50
CA THR A 284 -11.84 -22.59 13.68
C THR A 284 -13.09 -23.44 13.95
N MET A 285 -14.29 -22.86 13.79
CA MET A 285 -15.55 -23.60 13.93
C MET A 285 -15.67 -24.74 12.91
N VAL A 286 -15.34 -24.48 11.63
CA VAL A 286 -15.36 -25.52 10.59
C VAL A 286 -14.38 -26.66 10.92
N SER A 287 -13.14 -26.32 11.29
CA SER A 287 -12.10 -27.31 11.64
C SER A 287 -12.50 -28.19 12.83
N LEU A 288 -12.99 -27.58 13.92
CA LEU A 288 -13.39 -28.32 15.13
C LEU A 288 -14.63 -29.19 14.90
N LEU A 289 -15.60 -28.72 14.11
CA LEU A 289 -16.77 -29.51 13.73
C LEU A 289 -16.36 -30.71 12.87
N GLN A 290 -15.52 -30.50 11.85
CA GLN A 290 -14.99 -31.58 11.01
C GLN A 290 -14.23 -32.62 11.83
N GLN A 291 -13.36 -32.18 12.75
CA GLN A 291 -12.60 -33.05 13.63
C GLN A 291 -13.52 -33.85 14.57
N SER A 292 -14.52 -33.20 15.18
CA SER A 292 -15.44 -33.86 16.11
C SER A 292 -16.33 -34.89 15.40
N PHE A 293 -16.83 -34.56 14.21
CA PHE A 293 -17.68 -35.46 13.42
C PHE A 293 -16.89 -36.65 12.88
N SER A 294 -15.67 -36.42 12.38
CA SER A 294 -14.78 -37.49 11.87
C SER A 294 -14.36 -38.46 12.97
N ASN A 295 -14.03 -37.95 14.17
CA ASN A 295 -13.67 -38.78 15.32
C ASN A 295 -14.82 -39.63 15.85
N SER A 296 -16.06 -39.11 15.77
CA SER A 296 -17.27 -39.81 16.23
C SER A 296 -17.70 -40.91 15.24
N LEU A 297 -17.52 -40.68 13.94
CA LEU A 297 -17.95 -41.60 12.88
C LEU A 297 -16.93 -42.68 12.49
N ARG A 298 -15.64 -42.50 12.80
CA ARG A 298 -14.54 -43.47 12.58
C ARG A 298 -14.61 -44.21 11.24
N THR A 299 -14.66 -43.50 10.11
CA THR A 299 -14.74 -44.13 8.78
C THR A 299 -13.93 -43.37 7.73
N SER A 300 -13.39 -44.10 6.75
CA SER A 300 -12.58 -43.61 5.63
C SER A 300 -13.39 -43.40 4.34
N ASN A 301 -14.73 -43.39 4.43
CA ASN A 301 -15.61 -43.22 3.27
C ASN A 301 -15.59 -41.77 2.74
N THR A 302 -15.20 -41.61 1.47
CA THR A 302 -15.06 -40.31 0.79
C THR A 302 -16.38 -39.54 0.67
N GLU A 303 -17.52 -40.22 0.52
CA GLU A 303 -18.84 -39.58 0.44
C GLU A 303 -19.29 -39.05 1.80
N LEU A 304 -19.02 -39.78 2.89
CA LEU A 304 -19.33 -39.29 4.24
C LEU A 304 -18.45 -38.10 4.63
N SER A 305 -17.19 -38.07 4.19
CA SER A 305 -16.29 -36.92 4.39
C SER A 305 -16.84 -35.64 3.74
N LYS A 306 -17.44 -35.73 2.55
CA LYS A 306 -18.10 -34.58 1.91
C LYS A 306 -19.33 -34.12 2.69
N MET A 307 -20.14 -35.06 3.20
CA MET A 307 -21.30 -34.72 4.05
C MET A 307 -20.88 -34.06 5.37
N ILE A 308 -19.75 -34.47 5.95
CA ILE A 308 -19.15 -33.82 7.13
C ILE A 308 -18.71 -32.38 6.82
N ASP A 309 -18.04 -32.16 5.69
CA ASP A 309 -17.58 -30.84 5.26
C ASP A 309 -18.75 -29.87 5.01
N GLU A 310 -19.78 -30.33 4.32
CA GLU A 310 -20.96 -29.53 4.02
C GLU A 310 -21.77 -29.20 5.29
N ALA A 311 -21.95 -30.17 6.19
CA ALA A 311 -22.59 -29.96 7.47
C ALA A 311 -21.81 -28.97 8.37
N ALA A 312 -20.48 -29.09 8.43
CA ALA A 312 -19.65 -28.19 9.22
C ALA A 312 -19.74 -26.73 8.72
N ARG A 313 -19.74 -26.51 7.39
CA ARG A 313 -19.89 -25.17 6.80
C ARG A 313 -21.28 -24.59 7.04
N ALA A 314 -22.34 -25.38 6.85
CA ALA A 314 -23.71 -24.93 7.07
C ALA A 314 -23.96 -24.54 8.55
N ILE A 315 -23.53 -25.39 9.49
CA ILE A 315 -23.65 -25.12 10.93
C ILE A 315 -22.84 -23.87 11.33
N THR A 316 -21.64 -23.70 10.78
CA THR A 316 -20.84 -22.48 11.01
C THR A 316 -21.56 -21.25 10.48
N GLN A 317 -22.09 -21.28 9.26
CA GLN A 317 -22.79 -20.14 8.65
C GLN A 317 -24.03 -19.71 9.44
N ASP A 318 -24.78 -20.67 9.98
CA ASP A 318 -25.98 -20.39 10.78
C ASP A 318 -25.68 -19.79 12.17
N ASN A 319 -24.49 -20.08 12.72
CA ASN A 319 -24.13 -19.73 14.10
C ASN A 319 -23.02 -18.67 14.22
N ILE A 320 -22.37 -18.28 13.11
CA ILE A 320 -21.23 -17.34 13.14
C ILE A 320 -21.60 -15.97 13.70
N GLU A 321 -22.82 -15.47 13.43
CA GLU A 321 -23.29 -14.19 13.97
C GLU A 321 -23.40 -14.25 15.50
N LEU A 322 -24.01 -15.32 16.02
CA LEU A 322 -24.17 -15.53 17.47
C LEU A 322 -22.82 -15.66 18.18
N THR A 323 -21.93 -16.51 17.65
CA THR A 323 -20.62 -16.77 18.28
C THR A 323 -19.71 -15.55 18.22
N THR A 324 -19.77 -14.78 17.12
CA THR A 324 -19.09 -13.48 16.98
C THR A 324 -19.62 -12.49 18.02
N ASN A 325 -20.94 -12.32 18.12
CA ASN A 325 -21.56 -11.39 19.05
C ASN A 325 -21.27 -11.74 20.52
N PHE A 326 -21.17 -13.03 20.85
CA PHE A 326 -20.74 -13.48 22.18
C PHE A 326 -19.31 -13.02 22.50
N ILE A 327 -18.34 -13.29 21.62
CA ILE A 327 -16.94 -12.85 21.80
C ILE A 327 -16.87 -11.32 21.92
N VAL A 328 -17.57 -10.61 21.03
CA VAL A 328 -17.62 -9.15 21.00
C VAL A 328 -18.16 -8.60 22.32
N LYS A 329 -19.27 -9.13 22.84
CA LYS A 329 -19.85 -8.68 24.11
C LYS A 329 -18.94 -8.98 25.30
N THR A 330 -18.34 -10.18 25.37
CA THR A 330 -17.39 -10.51 26.45
C THR A 330 -16.16 -9.60 26.41
N ALA A 331 -15.63 -9.30 25.22
CA ALA A 331 -14.52 -8.36 25.06
C ALA A 331 -14.91 -6.95 25.56
N CYS A 332 -16.12 -6.49 25.23
CA CYS A 332 -16.63 -5.20 25.69
C CYS A 332 -16.77 -5.11 27.22
N GLU A 333 -17.31 -6.14 27.88
CA GLU A 333 -17.46 -6.16 29.34
C GLU A 333 -16.10 -6.19 30.05
N LYS A 334 -15.15 -7.00 29.56
CA LYS A 334 -13.77 -7.03 30.07
C LYS A 334 -13.07 -5.68 29.88
N ALA A 335 -13.26 -5.05 28.73
CA ALA A 335 -12.71 -3.74 28.41
C ALA A 335 -13.27 -2.62 29.28
N ALA A 336 -14.57 -2.61 29.51
CA ALA A 336 -15.22 -1.63 30.36
C ALA A 336 -14.72 -1.71 31.83
N ALA A 337 -14.61 -2.93 32.37
CA ALA A 337 -14.12 -3.13 33.73
C ALA A 337 -12.66 -2.69 33.93
N GLU A 338 -11.81 -2.88 32.90
CA GLU A 338 -10.41 -2.42 32.97
C GLU A 338 -10.29 -0.90 32.82
N LEU A 339 -11.13 -0.27 31.98
CA LEU A 339 -11.17 1.19 31.83
C LEU A 339 -11.58 1.88 33.14
N GLU A 340 -12.57 1.33 33.84
CA GLU A 340 -13.03 1.89 35.11
C GLU A 340 -11.88 2.02 36.13
N LYS A 341 -11.08 0.95 36.28
CA LYS A 341 -9.88 0.97 37.14
C LYS A 341 -8.86 2.02 36.73
N ARG A 342 -8.68 2.26 35.42
CA ARG A 342 -7.74 3.27 34.89
C ARG A 342 -8.21 4.70 35.13
N LEU A 343 -9.52 4.92 35.23
CA LEU A 343 -10.11 6.24 35.47
C LEU A 343 -10.34 6.54 36.95
N ASP A 344 -10.28 5.54 37.84
CA ASP A 344 -10.55 5.72 39.27
C ASP A 344 -9.60 6.71 39.97
N THR A 345 -8.29 6.68 39.65
CA THR A 345 -7.33 7.62 40.23
C THR A 345 -7.68 9.08 39.92
N GLU A 346 -8.07 9.33 38.67
CA GLU A 346 -8.42 10.66 38.17
C GLU A 346 -9.79 11.11 38.70
N SER A 347 -10.76 10.19 38.73
CA SER A 347 -12.06 10.40 39.35
C SER A 347 -11.94 10.74 40.84
N ALA A 348 -11.06 10.04 41.57
CA ALA A 348 -10.81 10.31 42.99
C ALA A 348 -10.18 11.69 43.21
N ARG A 349 -9.27 12.12 42.32
CA ARG A 349 -8.67 13.46 42.36
C ARG A 349 -9.74 14.54 42.17
N ARG A 350 -10.68 14.37 41.23
CA ARG A 350 -11.81 15.29 41.00
C ARG A 350 -12.74 15.38 42.22
N VAL A 351 -13.08 14.24 42.81
CA VAL A 351 -13.91 14.18 44.02
C VAL A 351 -13.22 14.83 45.22
N ALA A 352 -11.90 14.65 45.38
CA ALA A 352 -11.13 15.28 46.45
C ALA A 352 -11.13 16.82 46.33
N VAL A 353 -10.86 17.35 45.13
CA VAL A 353 -10.89 18.79 44.86
C VAL A 353 -12.28 19.39 45.08
N ARG A 354 -13.35 18.66 44.68
CA ARG A 354 -14.73 19.07 44.97
C ARG A 354 -15.04 19.09 46.47
N ARG A 355 -14.52 18.13 47.24
CA ARG A 355 -14.68 18.10 48.72
C ARG A 355 -13.99 19.29 49.39
N GLU A 356 -12.92 19.80 48.80
CA GLU A 356 -12.19 20.99 49.27
C GLU A 356 -12.86 22.32 48.86
N GLY A 357 -14.03 22.27 48.20
CA GLY A 357 -14.79 23.45 47.77
C GLY A 357 -14.20 24.18 46.57
N SER A 358 -13.21 23.58 45.90
CA SER A 358 -12.57 24.12 44.70
C SER A 358 -13.11 23.43 43.45
N GLU A 359 -13.16 24.15 42.33
CA GLU A 359 -13.55 23.59 41.04
C GLU A 359 -12.36 22.90 40.37
N TRP A 360 -12.59 21.68 39.88
CA TRP A 360 -11.58 20.90 39.19
C TRP A 360 -11.21 21.52 37.84
N HIS A 361 -9.91 21.74 37.63
CA HIS A 361 -9.36 22.09 36.33
C HIS A 361 -7.96 21.51 36.17
N ASP A 362 -7.68 20.86 35.05
CA ASP A 362 -6.30 20.53 34.68
C ASP A 362 -5.53 21.83 34.34
N VAL A 363 -4.51 22.12 35.15
CA VAL A 363 -3.70 23.36 35.06
C VAL A 363 -2.92 23.42 33.76
N THR A 364 -2.46 22.28 33.25
CA THR A 364 -1.67 22.19 32.02
C THR A 364 -2.57 22.38 30.81
N MET A 365 -3.71 21.69 30.78
CA MET A 365 -4.68 21.85 29.69
C MET A 365 -5.30 23.24 29.67
N LYS A 366 -5.55 23.87 30.82
CA LYS A 366 -6.06 25.24 30.88
C LYS A 366 -5.12 26.26 30.21
N LYS A 367 -3.80 26.07 30.32
CA LYS A 367 -2.82 26.92 29.63
C LYS A 367 -2.84 26.71 28.12
N ILE A 368 -2.88 25.45 27.66
CA ILE A 368 -2.96 25.09 26.23
C ILE A 368 -4.25 25.63 25.60
N GLN A 369 -5.38 25.50 26.29
CA GLN A 369 -6.68 25.98 25.80
C GLN A 369 -6.77 27.51 25.76
N ALA A 370 -6.00 28.23 26.58
CA ALA A 370 -5.94 29.69 26.55
C ALA A 370 -5.22 30.25 25.30
N GLU A 371 -4.36 29.45 24.67
CA GLU A 371 -3.67 29.80 23.42
C GLU A 371 -4.52 29.50 22.17
N LEU A 372 -5.62 28.75 22.32
CA LEU A 372 -6.52 28.37 21.22
C LEU A 372 -7.64 29.40 21.01
N PRO A 373 -8.12 29.59 19.76
CA PRO A 373 -9.26 30.44 19.48
C PRO A 373 -10.50 30.05 20.31
N PRO A 374 -11.29 31.01 20.84
CA PRO A 374 -12.42 30.73 21.74
C PRO A 374 -13.51 29.80 21.17
N ARG A 375 -13.56 29.67 19.83
CA ARG A 375 -14.51 28.81 19.12
C ARG A 375 -14.12 27.32 19.13
N ILE A 376 -12.86 27.00 19.41
CA ILE A 376 -12.30 25.64 19.41
C ILE A 376 -11.83 25.25 20.82
N ALA A 377 -11.50 26.23 21.65
CA ALA A 377 -11.05 26.00 23.02
C ALA A 377 -12.13 25.35 23.90
N ILE A 378 -11.73 24.35 24.69
CA ILE A 378 -12.58 23.76 25.72
C ILE A 378 -12.79 24.81 26.81
N GLN A 379 -14.06 25.03 27.17
CA GLN A 379 -14.42 25.99 28.21
C GLN A 379 -14.34 25.34 29.59
N VAL A 380 -13.95 26.14 30.57
CA VAL A 380 -14.01 25.77 31.98
C VAL A 380 -15.47 25.58 32.40
N GLY A 381 -15.79 24.42 32.96
CA GLY A 381 -17.14 24.07 33.43
C GLY A 381 -17.67 22.76 32.83
N ALA A 382 -18.94 22.44 33.11
CA ALA A 382 -19.56 21.21 32.62
C ALA A 382 -19.57 21.16 31.07
N THR A 383 -19.27 19.99 30.52
CA THR A 383 -19.27 19.78 29.07
C THR A 383 -20.65 20.07 28.48
N LYS A 384 -20.69 20.77 27.34
CA LYS A 384 -21.94 21.10 26.65
C LYS A 384 -22.73 19.84 26.30
N LYS A 385 -24.07 19.91 26.44
CA LYS A 385 -24.98 18.79 26.10
C LYS A 385 -24.79 18.28 24.67
N GLU A 386 -24.49 19.16 23.72
CA GLU A 386 -24.21 18.81 22.32
C GLU A 386 -22.99 17.88 22.19
N ASN A 387 -21.93 18.12 22.97
CA ASN A 387 -20.72 17.30 22.96
C ASN A 387 -20.93 15.97 23.71
N LEU A 388 -21.72 15.98 24.79
CA LEU A 388 -22.12 14.76 25.50
C LEU A 388 -22.96 13.83 24.62
N ALA A 389 -23.85 14.39 23.79
CA ALA A 389 -24.69 13.62 22.87
C ALA A 389 -23.86 12.79 21.86
N ILE A 390 -22.66 13.24 21.48
CA ILE A 390 -21.74 12.48 20.62
C ILE A 390 -21.32 11.17 21.29
N TYR A 391 -21.00 11.23 22.58
CA TYR A 391 -20.64 10.03 23.34
C TYR A 391 -21.85 9.13 23.63
N GLU A 392 -23.05 9.70 23.78
CA GLU A 392 -24.27 8.92 23.94
C GLU A 392 -24.65 8.16 22.66
N GLN A 393 -24.32 8.67 21.47
CA GLN A 393 -24.54 7.95 20.21
C GLN A 393 -23.79 6.62 20.14
N PHE A 394 -22.59 6.52 20.73
CA PHE A 394 -21.86 5.24 20.84
C PHE A 394 -22.65 4.18 21.62
N SER A 395 -23.57 4.60 22.50
CA SER A 395 -24.40 3.67 23.26
C SER A 395 -25.52 3.03 22.41
N SER A 396 -26.02 3.77 21.41
CA SER A 396 -27.15 3.39 20.55
C SER A 396 -26.75 2.52 19.35
N ARG A 397 -25.47 2.54 18.96
CA ARG A 397 -24.94 1.87 17.76
C ARG A 397 -23.70 1.05 18.08
N ILE A 398 -23.92 -0.13 18.64
CA ILE A 398 -22.84 -1.09 18.91
C ILE A 398 -22.69 -2.00 17.69
N CYS A 399 -21.49 -2.04 17.13
CA CYS A 399 -21.18 -2.87 15.97
C CYS A 399 -21.55 -4.33 16.24
N GLY A 400 -22.43 -4.92 15.40
CA GLY A 400 -22.84 -6.33 15.47
C GLY A 400 -24.19 -6.57 16.15
N PHE A 401 -24.80 -5.51 16.68
CA PHE A 401 -26.06 -5.58 17.39
C PHE A 401 -27.11 -4.64 16.79
N LYS A 402 -28.39 -4.94 17.04
CA LYS A 402 -29.51 -4.07 16.66
C LYS A 402 -29.39 -2.68 17.34
N PRO A 403 -29.65 -1.58 16.61
CA PRO A 403 -29.67 -0.24 17.20
C PRO A 403 -30.80 -0.06 18.23
N THR A 404 -30.54 0.69 19.29
CA THR A 404 -31.54 1.06 20.31
C THR A 404 -32.11 2.44 19.95
N ILE A 405 -33.38 2.53 19.52
CA ILE A 405 -34.01 3.79 19.07
C ILE A 405 -34.81 4.43 20.23
N SER A 406 -34.74 5.75 20.40
CA SER A 406 -35.54 6.56 21.34
C SER A 406 -36.65 7.36 20.60
N ASP A 407 -37.84 7.44 21.20
CA ASP A 407 -39.15 7.72 20.56
C ASP A 407 -39.36 9.05 19.77
N GLU A 408 -38.52 10.09 19.90
CA GLU A 408 -38.84 11.44 19.38
C GLU A 408 -38.62 11.66 17.86
N THR A 409 -38.03 10.72 17.13
CA THR A 409 -37.57 10.91 15.72
C THR A 409 -38.51 10.33 14.65
N THR A 410 -39.74 9.98 14.99
CA THR A 410 -40.61 9.14 14.13
C THR A 410 -41.64 9.89 13.27
N ALA A 411 -41.76 11.23 13.37
CA ALA A 411 -42.87 11.98 12.77
C ALA A 411 -42.54 12.84 11.54
N SER A 412 -41.28 13.05 11.16
CA SER A 412 -40.85 14.11 10.21
C SER A 412 -40.49 13.65 8.80
N MET A 413 -40.10 12.42 8.63
CA MET A 413 -39.56 11.78 7.45
C MET A 413 -40.55 10.73 6.81
N MET A 414 -41.75 10.53 7.38
CA MET A 414 -42.84 9.67 6.89
C MET A 414 -43.67 10.31 5.79
N GLU A 415 -43.58 11.64 5.68
CA GLU A 415 -44.12 12.39 4.55
C GLU A 415 -43.21 12.32 3.31
N THR A 416 -41.90 12.09 3.50
CA THR A 416 -40.87 12.15 2.44
C THR A 416 -40.71 10.84 1.66
N VAL A 417 -40.98 9.72 2.32
CA VAL A 417 -40.78 8.36 1.78
C VAL A 417 -41.72 8.03 0.62
N ASN A 418 -42.97 8.52 0.67
CA ASN A 418 -43.99 8.16 -0.30
C ASN A 418 -43.74 8.69 -1.72
N ARG A 419 -42.74 9.57 -1.92
CA ARG A 419 -42.40 10.10 -3.24
C ARG A 419 -41.20 9.41 -3.91
N ALA A 420 -40.44 8.57 -3.20
CA ALA A 420 -39.12 8.08 -3.67
C ALA A 420 -39.04 6.59 -4.11
N MET A 421 -40.09 5.78 -3.91
CA MET A 421 -40.03 4.31 -4.17
C MET A 421 -40.36 3.87 -5.62
N ALA A 422 -39.79 4.50 -6.64
CA ALA A 422 -39.79 3.95 -8.00
C ALA A 422 -38.41 3.35 -8.34
N MET A 423 -38.33 2.03 -8.54
CA MET A 423 -37.08 1.27 -8.83
C MET A 423 -36.64 1.32 -10.31
N PRO A 424 -35.33 1.30 -10.64
CA PRO A 424 -34.80 1.24 -12.01
C PRO A 424 -34.91 -0.17 -12.66
N ASP A 425 -35.07 -0.22 -13.97
CA ASP A 425 -35.63 -1.37 -14.71
C ASP A 425 -34.67 -2.54 -15.05
N SER A 426 -33.34 -2.38 -15.01
CA SER A 426 -32.38 -3.41 -15.49
C SER A 426 -32.11 -4.58 -14.52
N VAL A 427 -32.26 -4.40 -13.20
CA VAL A 427 -32.17 -5.51 -12.23
C VAL A 427 -33.41 -6.40 -12.29
N LYS A 428 -34.57 -5.79 -12.58
CA LYS A 428 -35.81 -6.52 -12.82
C LYS A 428 -35.71 -7.40 -14.07
N GLU A 429 -34.99 -6.98 -15.11
CA GLU A 429 -34.80 -7.76 -16.33
C GLU A 429 -33.94 -9.02 -16.13
N VAL A 430 -32.82 -8.96 -15.40
CA VAL A 430 -31.96 -10.13 -15.12
C VAL A 430 -32.63 -11.10 -14.13
N GLU A 431 -33.36 -10.56 -13.16
CA GLU A 431 -34.14 -11.37 -12.22
C GLU A 431 -35.38 -11.97 -12.92
N GLN A 432 -36.01 -11.25 -13.87
CA GLN A 432 -37.00 -11.80 -14.79
C GLN A 432 -36.41 -12.89 -15.69
N LEU A 433 -35.20 -12.73 -16.25
CA LEU A 433 -34.54 -13.74 -17.08
C LEU A 433 -34.20 -15.00 -16.28
N THR A 434 -33.71 -14.83 -15.06
CA THR A 434 -33.42 -15.95 -14.14
C THR A 434 -34.72 -16.66 -13.71
N GLN A 435 -35.80 -15.91 -13.49
CA GLN A 435 -37.12 -16.45 -13.22
C GLN A 435 -37.73 -17.12 -14.46
N GLN A 436 -37.54 -16.57 -15.66
CA GLN A 436 -37.98 -17.14 -16.94
C GLN A 436 -37.25 -18.46 -17.22
N LEU A 437 -35.93 -18.53 -17.08
CA LEU A 437 -35.16 -19.76 -17.25
C LEU A 437 -35.57 -20.83 -16.23
N ASN A 438 -35.80 -20.47 -14.96
CA ASN A 438 -36.32 -21.40 -13.96
C ASN A 438 -37.78 -21.82 -14.23
N SER A 439 -38.60 -20.94 -14.80
CA SER A 439 -39.96 -21.24 -15.22
C SER A 439 -39.98 -22.17 -16.43
N ILE A 440 -39.08 -21.97 -17.39
CA ILE A 440 -38.92 -22.85 -18.55
C ILE A 440 -38.42 -24.23 -18.10
N ILE A 441 -37.48 -24.31 -17.16
CA ILE A 441 -37.05 -25.59 -16.57
C ILE A 441 -38.24 -26.31 -15.94
N LYS A 442 -39.09 -25.60 -15.17
CA LYS A 442 -40.29 -26.17 -14.56
C LYS A 442 -41.37 -26.54 -15.58
N GLU A 443 -41.61 -25.73 -16.61
CA GLU A 443 -42.57 -26.02 -17.68
C GLU A 443 -42.12 -27.20 -18.53
N VAL A 444 -40.81 -27.30 -18.84
CA VAL A 444 -40.25 -28.48 -19.49
C VAL A 444 -40.51 -29.69 -18.59
N ASP A 445 -40.09 -29.67 -17.33
CA ASP A 445 -40.25 -30.80 -16.40
C ASP A 445 -41.74 -31.23 -16.23
N ILE A 446 -42.67 -30.27 -16.10
CA ILE A 446 -44.12 -30.53 -16.00
C ILE A 446 -44.68 -31.08 -17.33
N THR A 447 -44.29 -30.52 -18.47
CA THR A 447 -44.75 -31.00 -19.80
C THR A 447 -44.18 -32.40 -20.10
N MET A 448 -42.95 -32.68 -19.62
CA MET A 448 -42.29 -34.00 -19.73
C MET A 448 -42.98 -35.06 -18.87
N GLN A 449 -43.52 -34.67 -17.70
CA GLN A 449 -44.31 -35.56 -16.83
C GLN A 449 -45.72 -35.83 -17.40
N ALA A 450 -46.26 -34.93 -18.24
CA ALA A 450 -47.63 -35.02 -18.76
C ALA A 450 -47.76 -35.74 -20.13
N GLN A 451 -46.75 -35.73 -21.02
CA GLN A 451 -46.79 -36.44 -22.32
C GLN A 451 -45.43 -37.04 -22.75
N PRO A 452 -45.37 -38.35 -23.08
CA PRO A 452 -44.10 -39.04 -23.39
C PRO A 452 -43.63 -38.89 -24.85
N ASN A 453 -44.20 -37.98 -25.67
CA ASN A 453 -43.75 -37.79 -27.07
C ASN A 453 -43.97 -36.36 -27.62
N PRO A 454 -43.20 -35.34 -27.19
CA PRO A 454 -43.40 -33.96 -27.62
C PRO A 454 -42.36 -33.53 -28.69
N SER A 455 -42.34 -34.18 -29.86
CA SER A 455 -41.23 -33.98 -30.84
C SER A 455 -41.10 -32.56 -31.39
N ASN A 456 -42.19 -31.78 -31.45
CA ASN A 456 -42.18 -30.48 -32.15
C ASN A 456 -42.18 -29.25 -31.22
N LYS A 457 -42.73 -29.36 -30.00
CA LYS A 457 -42.73 -28.25 -29.03
C LYS A 457 -41.41 -28.15 -28.27
N VAL A 458 -40.84 -29.29 -27.86
CA VAL A 458 -39.53 -29.31 -27.19
C VAL A 458 -38.41 -28.96 -28.16
N SER A 459 -38.48 -29.40 -29.43
CA SER A 459 -37.50 -28.99 -30.45
C SER A 459 -37.53 -27.47 -30.70
N ARG A 460 -38.70 -26.84 -30.76
CA ARG A 460 -38.82 -25.37 -30.88
C ARG A 460 -38.36 -24.64 -29.62
N MET A 461 -38.62 -25.18 -28.43
CA MET A 461 -38.13 -24.59 -27.17
C MET A 461 -36.60 -24.67 -27.05
N ILE A 462 -35.97 -25.74 -27.53
CA ILE A 462 -34.51 -25.86 -27.60
C ILE A 462 -33.92 -24.86 -28.60
N ASP A 463 -34.55 -24.70 -29.77
CA ASP A 463 -34.09 -23.72 -30.77
C ASP A 463 -34.18 -22.27 -30.23
N VAL A 464 -35.24 -21.94 -29.48
CA VAL A 464 -35.41 -20.63 -28.82
C VAL A 464 -34.41 -20.42 -27.66
N LEU A 465 -34.16 -21.46 -26.83
CA LEU A 465 -33.17 -21.43 -25.75
C LEU A 465 -31.73 -21.25 -26.25
N LEU A 466 -31.44 -21.70 -27.47
CA LEU A 466 -30.11 -21.66 -28.06
C LEU A 466 -29.90 -20.44 -28.98
N GLN A 467 -30.96 -19.86 -29.55
CA GLN A 467 -30.87 -18.71 -30.45
C GLN A 467 -30.95 -17.35 -29.72
N ASP A 468 -31.75 -17.20 -28.66
CA ASP A 468 -32.09 -15.87 -28.11
C ASP A 468 -31.31 -15.49 -26.82
N PRO A 469 -31.17 -16.36 -25.80
CA PRO A 469 -30.45 -16.00 -24.58
C PRO A 469 -28.93 -15.93 -24.78
N LEU A 470 -28.32 -16.89 -25.49
CA LEU A 470 -26.87 -16.92 -25.68
C LEU A 470 -26.34 -15.75 -26.52
N CYS A 471 -27.15 -15.22 -27.44
CA CYS A 471 -26.76 -14.11 -28.31
C CYS A 471 -26.92 -12.72 -27.64
N ASN A 472 -27.82 -12.56 -26.66
CA ASN A 472 -28.01 -11.30 -25.91
C ASN A 472 -27.25 -11.26 -24.57
N ILE A 473 -26.52 -12.31 -24.20
CA ILE A 473 -25.73 -12.36 -22.96
C ILE A 473 -24.46 -11.47 -23.01
N TYR A 474 -24.09 -10.91 -24.17
CA TYR A 474 -22.76 -10.31 -24.36
C TYR A 474 -22.61 -8.79 -24.63
N PRO A 475 -23.64 -7.92 -24.74
CA PRO A 475 -23.38 -6.49 -24.64
C PRO A 475 -23.34 -6.01 -23.17
N VAL A 476 -23.48 -6.91 -22.18
CA VAL A 476 -23.40 -6.59 -20.75
C VAL A 476 -22.18 -7.27 -20.12
N ILE A 477 -20.99 -6.78 -20.49
CA ILE A 477 -19.75 -7.17 -19.81
C ILE A 477 -19.73 -6.45 -18.46
N THR A 478 -20.35 -7.06 -17.45
CA THR A 478 -20.07 -6.93 -15.99
C THR A 478 -21.01 -7.85 -15.18
N LEU A 479 -21.29 -9.07 -15.65
CA LEU A 479 -21.86 -10.08 -14.76
C LEU A 479 -20.78 -10.58 -13.82
N ASP A 480 -21.03 -10.37 -12.52
CA ASP A 480 -20.31 -10.94 -11.39
C ASP A 480 -19.95 -12.42 -11.65
N VAL A 481 -18.75 -12.85 -11.26
CA VAL A 481 -18.26 -14.24 -11.43
C VAL A 481 -19.29 -15.25 -10.91
N GLU A 482 -20.07 -14.83 -9.91
CA GLU A 482 -21.15 -15.59 -9.29
C GLU A 482 -22.39 -15.78 -10.18
N TRP A 483 -22.79 -14.76 -10.96
CA TRP A 483 -23.92 -14.87 -11.90
C TRP A 483 -23.54 -15.62 -13.18
N ALA A 484 -22.32 -15.45 -13.68
CA ALA A 484 -21.79 -16.27 -14.78
C ALA A 484 -21.70 -17.75 -14.39
N ARG A 485 -21.33 -18.05 -13.13
CA ARG A 485 -21.39 -19.41 -12.58
C ARG A 485 -22.84 -19.91 -12.47
N ARG A 486 -23.76 -19.08 -11.99
CA ARG A 486 -25.18 -19.45 -11.84
C ARG A 486 -25.88 -19.70 -13.18
N LEU A 487 -25.61 -18.90 -14.20
CA LEU A 487 -26.11 -19.09 -15.57
C LEU A 487 -25.51 -20.35 -16.23
N ARG A 488 -24.21 -20.61 -16.02
CA ARG A 488 -23.54 -21.86 -16.44
C ARG A 488 -24.16 -23.09 -15.78
N ASP A 489 -24.38 -23.03 -14.47
CA ASP A 489 -25.00 -24.12 -13.69
C ASP A 489 -26.45 -24.34 -14.13
N LEU A 490 -27.21 -23.27 -14.42
CA LEU A 490 -28.56 -23.37 -14.98
C LEU A 490 -28.56 -23.98 -16.39
N PHE A 491 -27.66 -23.55 -17.27
CA PHE A 491 -27.55 -24.07 -18.63
C PHE A 491 -27.20 -25.56 -18.64
N LEU A 492 -26.21 -25.98 -17.83
CA LEU A 492 -25.90 -27.40 -17.64
C LEU A 492 -27.07 -28.16 -17.01
N GLY A 493 -27.84 -27.53 -16.12
CA GLY A 493 -29.10 -28.06 -15.60
C GLY A 493 -30.14 -28.32 -16.69
N VAL A 494 -30.34 -27.36 -17.61
CA VAL A 494 -31.23 -27.53 -18.79
C VAL A 494 -30.74 -28.68 -19.67
N CYS A 495 -29.44 -28.75 -19.97
CA CYS A 495 -28.87 -29.85 -20.77
C CYS A 495 -29.10 -31.23 -20.10
N ARG A 496 -28.99 -31.32 -18.76
CA ARG A 496 -29.27 -32.56 -18.02
C ARG A 496 -30.74 -32.99 -18.12
N VAL A 497 -31.67 -32.05 -18.07
CA VAL A 497 -33.10 -32.33 -18.26
C VAL A 497 -33.35 -32.79 -19.70
N LEU A 498 -32.75 -32.17 -20.70
CA LEU A 498 -32.89 -32.57 -22.11
C LEU A 498 -32.30 -33.96 -22.42
N LEU A 499 -31.21 -34.34 -21.74
CA LEU A 499 -30.61 -35.68 -21.84
C LEU A 499 -31.51 -36.81 -21.30
N THR A 500 -32.60 -36.50 -20.59
CA THR A 500 -33.57 -37.53 -20.17
C THR A 500 -34.41 -38.05 -21.33
N GLN A 501 -34.43 -37.36 -22.48
CA GLN A 501 -35.39 -37.59 -23.58
C GLN A 501 -34.74 -37.62 -24.97
N PHE A 502 -33.64 -36.88 -25.17
CA PHE A 502 -32.82 -37.02 -26.38
C PHE A 502 -31.63 -37.92 -26.08
N THR A 503 -31.26 -38.77 -27.03
CA THR A 503 -29.98 -39.45 -26.95
C THR A 503 -28.87 -38.39 -26.94
N ILE A 504 -27.79 -38.65 -26.21
CA ILE A 504 -26.62 -37.76 -26.18
C ILE A 504 -26.10 -37.45 -27.60
N VAL A 505 -26.33 -38.37 -28.55
CA VAL A 505 -25.97 -38.23 -29.97
C VAL A 505 -26.84 -37.19 -30.68
N ASP A 506 -28.15 -37.17 -30.43
CA ASP A 506 -29.06 -36.20 -31.07
C ASP A 506 -28.94 -34.81 -30.45
N LEU A 507 -28.75 -34.73 -29.13
CA LEU A 507 -28.52 -33.47 -28.44
C LEU A 507 -27.18 -32.86 -28.85
N SER A 508 -26.12 -33.67 -28.91
CA SER A 508 -24.81 -33.20 -29.37
C SER A 508 -24.82 -32.75 -30.83
N ARG A 509 -25.57 -33.43 -31.72
CA ARG A 509 -25.74 -33.01 -33.12
C ARG A 509 -26.33 -31.60 -33.21
N ARG A 510 -27.37 -31.30 -32.42
CA ARG A 510 -28.08 -30.02 -32.43
C ARG A 510 -27.27 -28.89 -31.79
N VAL A 511 -26.62 -29.15 -30.66
CA VAL A 511 -25.70 -28.19 -30.02
C VAL A 511 -24.53 -27.85 -30.95
N THR A 512 -23.92 -28.86 -31.57
CA THR A 512 -22.82 -28.66 -32.52
C THR A 512 -23.28 -27.88 -33.76
N GLY A 513 -24.44 -28.22 -34.33
CA GLY A 513 -25.00 -27.48 -35.46
C GLY A 513 -25.31 -26.01 -35.14
N THR A 514 -25.66 -25.71 -33.89
CA THR A 514 -25.86 -24.32 -33.47
C THR A 514 -24.54 -23.57 -33.35
N ILE A 515 -23.53 -24.17 -32.70
CA ILE A 515 -22.18 -23.58 -32.57
C ILE A 515 -21.58 -23.27 -33.95
N VAL A 516 -21.78 -24.15 -34.91
CA VAL A 516 -21.31 -23.97 -36.30
C VAL A 516 -21.99 -22.78 -37.00
N ASN A 517 -23.25 -22.49 -36.68
CA ASN A 517 -24.09 -21.48 -37.36
C ASN A 517 -24.20 -20.12 -36.64
N VAL A 518 -23.61 -19.94 -35.46
CA VAL A 518 -23.58 -18.67 -34.70
C VAL A 518 -22.66 -17.62 -35.39
N ARG A 519 -23.04 -16.33 -35.31
CA ARG A 519 -22.27 -15.17 -35.83
C ARG A 519 -20.86 -15.11 -35.24
N MET A 520 -19.90 -14.58 -35.99
CA MET A 520 -18.45 -14.69 -35.74
C MET A 520 -17.99 -14.16 -34.37
N ASP A 521 -18.66 -13.15 -33.82
CA ASP A 521 -18.19 -12.40 -32.63
C ASP A 521 -18.24 -13.22 -31.32
N TYR A 522 -18.96 -14.34 -31.27
CA TYR A 522 -19.17 -15.15 -30.05
C TYR A 522 -18.62 -16.58 -30.14
N LYS A 523 -17.96 -16.93 -31.25
CA LYS A 523 -17.63 -18.30 -31.63
C LYS A 523 -16.39 -18.87 -30.91
N TRP A 524 -15.56 -18.01 -30.33
CA TRP A 524 -14.18 -18.32 -29.91
C TRP A 524 -13.98 -18.45 -28.38
N ASN A 525 -14.99 -18.92 -27.64
CA ASN A 525 -14.88 -19.11 -26.20
C ASN A 525 -14.30 -20.49 -25.84
N VAL A 526 -13.01 -20.53 -25.44
CA VAL A 526 -12.27 -21.76 -25.13
C VAL A 526 -12.88 -22.50 -23.94
N GLU A 527 -13.26 -21.79 -22.89
CA GLU A 527 -13.77 -22.39 -21.65
C GLU A 527 -15.16 -23.02 -21.84
N ALA A 528 -16.03 -22.37 -22.61
CA ALA A 528 -17.37 -22.88 -22.90
C ALA A 528 -17.30 -24.17 -23.74
N ILE A 529 -16.47 -24.19 -24.77
CA ILE A 529 -16.31 -25.34 -25.66
C ILE A 529 -15.62 -26.50 -24.93
N GLU A 530 -14.66 -26.22 -24.05
CA GLU A 530 -14.03 -27.22 -23.18
C GLU A 530 -15.05 -27.91 -22.26
N VAL A 531 -15.94 -27.14 -21.62
CA VAL A 531 -17.00 -27.68 -20.74
C VAL A 531 -17.99 -28.53 -21.54
N LEU A 532 -18.40 -28.08 -22.72
CA LEU A 532 -19.32 -28.82 -23.59
C LEU A 532 -18.72 -30.14 -24.10
N LEU A 533 -17.42 -30.15 -24.42
CA LEU A 533 -16.69 -31.36 -24.81
C LEU A 533 -16.51 -32.33 -23.66
N LYS A 534 -16.17 -31.85 -22.45
CA LYS A 534 -16.09 -32.69 -21.24
C LYS A 534 -17.40 -33.42 -20.94
N HIS A 535 -18.53 -32.82 -21.28
CA HIS A 535 -19.86 -33.41 -21.12
C HIS A 535 -20.39 -34.15 -22.37
N GLN A 536 -19.58 -34.37 -23.41
CA GLN A 536 -19.94 -35.02 -24.67
C GLN A 536 -21.15 -34.37 -25.40
N LEU A 537 -21.36 -33.08 -25.18
CA LEU A 537 -22.46 -32.30 -25.79
C LEU A 537 -22.07 -31.70 -27.15
N VAL A 538 -20.84 -31.93 -27.63
CA VAL A 538 -20.35 -31.47 -28.93
C VAL A 538 -19.76 -32.66 -29.70
N GLN A 539 -20.10 -32.75 -30.99
CA GLN A 539 -19.55 -33.75 -31.90
C GLN A 539 -18.15 -33.32 -32.34
N ALA A 540 -17.14 -33.85 -31.67
CA ALA A 540 -15.73 -33.48 -31.86
C ALA A 540 -15.29 -33.53 -33.33
N GLN A 541 -15.68 -34.55 -34.10
CA GLN A 541 -15.32 -34.68 -35.52
C GLN A 541 -15.91 -33.58 -36.41
N VAL A 542 -17.17 -33.18 -36.17
CA VAL A 542 -17.83 -32.12 -36.95
C VAL A 542 -17.27 -30.75 -36.57
N PHE A 543 -16.98 -30.55 -35.28
CA PHE A 543 -16.34 -29.34 -34.79
C PHE A 543 -14.88 -29.21 -35.30
N ASP A 544 -14.14 -30.30 -35.35
CA ASP A 544 -12.77 -30.36 -35.90
C ASP A 544 -12.71 -29.95 -37.38
N GLN A 545 -13.59 -30.53 -38.21
CA GLN A 545 -13.65 -30.19 -39.63
C GLN A 545 -14.05 -28.73 -39.86
N HIS A 546 -15.01 -28.23 -39.08
CA HIS A 546 -15.45 -26.84 -39.14
C HIS A 546 -14.35 -25.87 -38.71
N LEU A 547 -13.66 -26.15 -37.60
CA LEU A 547 -12.57 -25.32 -37.09
C LEU A 547 -11.38 -25.28 -38.07
N ALA A 548 -10.98 -26.44 -38.61
CA ALA A 548 -9.93 -26.54 -39.61
C ALA A 548 -10.28 -25.78 -40.91
N HIS A 549 -11.55 -25.80 -41.32
CA HIS A 549 -12.04 -25.05 -42.47
C HIS A 549 -12.02 -23.54 -42.23
N VAL A 550 -12.48 -23.07 -41.06
CA VAL A 550 -12.51 -21.63 -40.72
C VAL A 550 -11.11 -21.05 -40.52
N MET A 551 -10.12 -21.86 -40.11
CA MET A 551 -8.72 -21.44 -40.03
C MET A 551 -8.11 -21.10 -41.41
N ASP A 552 -8.62 -21.68 -42.50
CA ASP A 552 -8.27 -21.38 -43.91
C ASP A 552 -6.76 -21.10 -44.13
N GLY A 553 -5.90 -22.04 -43.74
CA GLY A 553 -4.45 -21.97 -43.93
C GLY A 553 -3.73 -20.87 -43.14
N GLY A 554 -4.40 -20.21 -42.20
CA GLY A 554 -3.90 -19.09 -41.41
C GLY A 554 -4.42 -17.72 -41.83
N SER A 555 -5.37 -17.64 -42.78
CA SER A 555 -5.98 -16.36 -43.20
C SER A 555 -6.89 -15.79 -42.09
N ASN A 556 -7.54 -16.65 -41.32
CA ASN A 556 -8.35 -16.26 -40.15
C ASN A 556 -7.51 -16.33 -38.86
N VAL A 557 -6.97 -15.17 -38.48
CA VAL A 557 -6.08 -15.02 -37.32
C VAL A 557 -6.79 -15.37 -36.00
N GLU A 558 -8.06 -15.00 -35.85
CA GLU A 558 -8.83 -15.27 -34.63
C GLU A 558 -9.09 -16.76 -34.43
N ALA A 559 -9.51 -17.45 -35.50
CA ALA A 559 -9.71 -18.90 -35.48
C ALA A 559 -8.42 -19.66 -35.16
N THR A 560 -7.30 -19.19 -35.71
CA THR A 560 -5.97 -19.76 -35.51
C THR A 560 -5.49 -19.60 -34.06
N VAL A 561 -5.61 -18.39 -33.50
CA VAL A 561 -5.24 -18.10 -32.10
C VAL A 561 -6.14 -18.89 -31.14
N PHE A 562 -7.44 -18.98 -31.44
CA PHE A 562 -8.36 -19.82 -30.69
C PHE A 562 -7.91 -21.28 -30.70
N ALA A 563 -7.61 -21.85 -31.87
CA ALA A 563 -7.16 -23.24 -31.99
C ALA A 563 -5.85 -23.49 -31.20
N GLN A 564 -4.87 -22.58 -31.26
CA GLN A 564 -3.64 -22.71 -30.48
C GLN A 564 -3.89 -22.70 -28.96
N ARG A 565 -4.74 -21.80 -28.48
CA ARG A 565 -5.11 -21.71 -27.05
C ARG A 565 -5.90 -22.92 -26.60
N PHE A 566 -6.84 -23.38 -27.41
CA PHE A 566 -7.68 -24.55 -27.16
C PHE A 566 -6.82 -25.83 -27.03
N PHE A 567 -5.87 -26.06 -27.94
CA PHE A 567 -4.97 -27.21 -27.86
C PHE A 567 -4.01 -27.13 -26.66
N ARG A 568 -3.54 -25.95 -26.29
CA ARG A 568 -2.70 -25.75 -25.09
C ARG A 568 -3.49 -26.00 -23.80
N ALA A 569 -4.75 -25.57 -23.73
CA ALA A 569 -5.61 -25.77 -22.57
C ALA A 569 -5.93 -27.27 -22.33
N ILE A 570 -6.15 -28.03 -23.41
CA ILE A 570 -6.44 -29.47 -23.31
C ILE A 570 -5.15 -30.31 -23.10
N GLY A 571 -4.00 -29.83 -23.57
CA GLY A 571 -2.74 -30.58 -23.66
C GLY A 571 -1.73 -30.42 -22.52
N SER A 572 -2.07 -29.79 -21.38
CA SER A 572 -1.08 -29.47 -20.34
C SER A 572 -0.39 -30.72 -19.74
N ASN A 573 0.94 -30.77 -19.88
CA ASN A 573 1.96 -31.55 -19.14
C ASN A 573 2.01 -33.09 -19.22
N ASP A 574 1.28 -33.75 -20.12
CA ASP A 574 1.33 -35.22 -20.23
C ASP A 574 1.46 -35.68 -21.69
N ALA A 575 2.59 -36.33 -22.02
CA ALA A 575 2.90 -36.78 -23.39
C ALA A 575 1.87 -37.78 -23.95
N THR A 576 1.15 -38.48 -23.06
CA THR A 576 0.07 -39.42 -23.43
C THR A 576 -1.20 -38.71 -23.92
N ARG A 577 -1.50 -37.50 -23.43
CA ARG A 577 -2.68 -36.72 -23.84
C ARG A 577 -2.52 -36.05 -25.19
N ILE A 578 -1.28 -35.75 -25.60
CA ILE A 578 -0.98 -35.18 -26.92
C ILE A 578 -1.37 -36.17 -28.04
N LEU A 579 -1.17 -37.48 -27.82
CA LEU A 579 -1.62 -38.54 -28.73
C LEU A 579 -3.15 -38.62 -28.80
N ALA A 580 -3.85 -38.50 -27.66
CA ALA A 580 -5.32 -38.50 -27.63
C ALA A 580 -5.93 -37.26 -28.31
N ILE A 581 -5.28 -36.10 -28.20
CA ILE A 581 -5.70 -34.87 -28.88
C ILE A 581 -5.52 -35.00 -30.41
N LYS A 582 -4.42 -35.62 -30.85
CA LYS A 582 -4.15 -35.90 -32.27
C LYS A 582 -5.19 -36.86 -32.86
N GLU A 583 -5.68 -37.83 -32.09
CA GLU A 583 -6.74 -38.74 -32.51
C GLU A 583 -8.14 -38.09 -32.50
N ALA A 584 -8.39 -37.15 -31.59
CA ALA A 584 -9.70 -36.50 -31.45
C ALA A 584 -9.94 -35.32 -32.42
N PHE A 585 -8.89 -34.59 -32.81
CA PHE A 585 -8.97 -33.40 -33.67
C PHE A 585 -7.91 -33.41 -34.81
N PRO A 586 -7.93 -34.40 -35.71
CA PRO A 586 -6.90 -34.59 -36.72
C PRO A 586 -6.82 -33.46 -37.77
N ALA A 587 -7.95 -32.89 -38.21
CA ALA A 587 -7.96 -31.89 -39.27
C ALA A 587 -7.42 -30.53 -38.80
N THR A 588 -7.80 -30.09 -37.60
CA THR A 588 -7.30 -28.85 -36.99
C THR A 588 -5.80 -28.97 -36.67
N TYR A 589 -5.38 -30.14 -36.19
CA TYR A 589 -3.97 -30.42 -35.89
C TYR A 589 -3.10 -30.39 -37.17
N GLU A 590 -3.56 -31.00 -38.26
CA GLU A 590 -2.83 -30.98 -39.54
C GLU A 590 -2.67 -29.55 -40.08
N GLN A 591 -3.69 -28.70 -39.92
CA GLN A 591 -3.64 -27.30 -40.37
C GLN A 591 -2.65 -26.46 -39.54
N LEU A 592 -2.61 -26.65 -38.21
CA LEU A 592 -1.60 -26.03 -37.34
C LEU A 592 -0.18 -26.49 -37.70
N LEU A 593 0.00 -27.77 -38.05
CA LEU A 593 1.30 -28.31 -38.44
C LEU A 593 1.79 -27.71 -39.79
N LYS A 594 0.90 -27.59 -40.79
CA LYS A 594 1.19 -26.94 -42.07
C LYS A 594 1.58 -25.47 -41.87
N MET A 595 0.89 -24.75 -40.99
CA MET A 595 1.25 -23.37 -40.64
C MET A 595 2.60 -23.26 -39.95
N GLN A 596 2.92 -24.17 -39.03
CA GLN A 596 4.22 -24.20 -38.35
C GLN A 596 5.36 -24.47 -39.35
N GLN A 597 5.15 -25.36 -40.33
CA GLN A 597 6.10 -25.63 -41.40
C GLN A 597 6.27 -24.42 -42.33
N MET A 598 5.18 -23.73 -42.69
CA MET A 598 5.23 -22.50 -43.49
C MET A 598 5.94 -21.35 -42.76
N GLN A 599 5.71 -21.18 -41.45
CA GLN A 599 6.42 -20.21 -40.61
C GLN A 599 7.90 -20.57 -40.43
N ALA A 600 8.27 -21.85 -40.35
CA ALA A 600 9.66 -22.29 -40.32
C ALA A 600 10.38 -22.02 -41.66
N MET A 601 9.68 -22.16 -42.79
CA MET A 601 10.20 -21.83 -44.12
C MET A 601 10.39 -20.31 -44.31
N LEU A 602 9.46 -19.49 -43.80
CA LEU A 602 9.60 -18.03 -43.72
C LEU A 602 10.73 -17.60 -42.77
N ARG A 603 10.93 -18.27 -41.64
CA ARG A 603 12.09 -18.04 -40.75
C ARG A 603 13.41 -18.33 -41.45
N GLN A 604 13.51 -19.40 -42.26
CA GLN A 604 14.72 -19.67 -43.06
C GLN A 604 15.01 -18.56 -44.09
N GLN A 605 13.98 -17.93 -44.66
CA GLN A 605 14.15 -16.78 -45.57
C GLN A 605 14.54 -15.49 -44.83
N VAL A 606 14.07 -15.26 -43.61
CA VAL A 606 14.43 -14.09 -42.78
C VAL A 606 15.83 -14.22 -42.17
N VAL A 607 16.25 -15.43 -41.79
CA VAL A 607 17.63 -15.70 -41.31
C VAL A 607 18.66 -15.47 -42.42
N ALA A 608 18.32 -15.72 -43.69
CA ALA A 608 19.15 -15.37 -44.83
C ALA A 608 19.25 -13.85 -45.09
N ALA A 609 18.37 -13.03 -44.52
CA ALA A 609 18.28 -11.58 -44.70
C ALA A 609 18.85 -10.73 -43.55
N GLY A 610 19.44 -11.36 -42.51
CA GLY A 610 20.30 -10.67 -41.54
C GLY A 610 19.62 -9.72 -40.54
N ALA A 611 18.34 -9.90 -40.23
CA ALA A 611 17.64 -9.14 -39.18
C ALA A 611 17.42 -10.00 -37.93
N GLY A 612 17.82 -9.49 -36.76
CA GLY A 612 17.73 -10.16 -35.46
C GLY A 612 16.28 -10.48 -35.04
N GLU A 613 16.11 -11.64 -34.40
CA GLU A 613 14.81 -12.20 -33.99
C GLU A 613 14.11 -11.41 -32.86
N PRO A 614 12.78 -11.23 -32.93
CA PRO A 614 11.92 -11.17 -31.75
C PRO A 614 11.55 -12.61 -31.32
N ILE A 615 11.76 -12.92 -30.03
CA ILE A 615 11.46 -14.22 -29.43
C ILE A 615 9.94 -14.39 -29.32
N LEU A 616 9.35 -15.21 -30.21
CA LEU A 616 8.01 -15.77 -30.05
C LEU A 616 8.15 -17.26 -29.73
N GLU A 617 7.68 -17.66 -28.54
CA GLU A 617 7.80 -19.02 -27.98
C GLU A 617 7.09 -20.08 -28.84
N SER A 618 7.73 -21.24 -29.00
CA SER A 618 7.17 -22.42 -29.68
C SER A 618 6.11 -23.10 -28.79
N PRO A 619 4.90 -23.47 -29.30
CA PRO A 619 3.82 -23.95 -28.43
C PRO A 619 3.93 -25.40 -27.92
N LEU A 620 4.91 -26.19 -28.34
CA LEU A 620 4.86 -27.67 -28.22
C LEU A 620 6.07 -28.35 -27.53
N VAL A 621 7.02 -27.62 -26.92
CA VAL A 621 8.12 -28.25 -26.17
C VAL A 621 8.47 -27.44 -24.90
N PRO A 622 8.58 -28.06 -23.70
CA PRO A 622 9.18 -27.42 -22.53
C PRO A 622 10.71 -27.60 -22.55
N SER A 623 11.49 -26.51 -22.60
CA SER A 623 12.96 -26.57 -22.53
C SER A 623 13.49 -26.37 -21.11
N ALA A 624 14.24 -27.34 -20.60
CA ALA A 624 15.17 -27.19 -19.49
C ALA A 624 16.40 -26.35 -19.94
N ILE A 625 16.91 -25.47 -19.08
CA ILE A 625 18.11 -24.66 -19.34
C ILE A 625 19.21 -25.10 -18.36
N ASP A 626 20.28 -25.66 -18.90
CA ASP A 626 21.56 -25.90 -18.24
C ASP A 626 22.35 -24.59 -18.05
N PRO A 627 23.04 -24.38 -16.92
CA PRO A 627 23.85 -23.19 -16.69
C PRO A 627 25.35 -23.46 -16.93
N LEU A 628 25.94 -22.93 -18.01
CA LEU A 628 27.40 -22.79 -18.10
C LEU A 628 27.87 -21.59 -18.92
N THR A 629 28.98 -21.00 -18.43
CA THR A 629 29.92 -20.06 -19.06
C THR A 629 29.61 -18.55 -19.06
N VAL A 630 30.12 -17.84 -18.05
CA VAL A 630 30.99 -16.67 -18.29
C VAL A 630 32.13 -16.69 -17.26
N ALA A 631 33.35 -16.68 -17.77
CA ALA A 631 34.59 -16.70 -17.02
C ALA A 631 35.14 -15.28 -16.76
N SER A 632 35.67 -15.09 -15.55
CA SER A 632 36.89 -14.38 -15.14
C SER A 632 37.21 -12.94 -15.60
N SER A 633 37.27 -12.02 -14.61
CA SER A 633 38.40 -11.11 -14.28
C SER A 633 37.95 -10.27 -13.06
N GLY A 634 38.63 -10.06 -11.94
CA GLY A 634 39.99 -10.27 -11.48
C GLY A 634 40.19 -9.23 -10.36
N GLY A 635 40.26 -9.67 -9.09
CA GLY A 635 40.44 -8.78 -7.93
C GLY A 635 40.68 -9.61 -6.67
N ALA A 636 41.93 -9.65 -6.22
CA ALA A 636 42.40 -10.52 -5.16
C ALA A 636 41.81 -10.15 -3.79
N VAL A 637 41.15 -11.13 -3.16
CA VAL A 637 40.79 -11.14 -1.73
C VAL A 637 41.84 -11.99 -1.00
N PRO A 638 42.26 -11.63 0.24
CA PRO A 638 43.29 -12.37 1.00
C PRO A 638 42.88 -13.83 1.25
N PRO A 639 43.83 -14.74 1.50
CA PRO A 639 43.54 -16.17 1.60
C PRO A 639 42.59 -16.45 2.77
N ALA A 640 41.52 -17.17 2.48
CA ALA A 640 40.61 -17.74 3.46
C ALA A 640 41.40 -18.49 4.53
N LEU A 641 41.05 -18.25 5.80
CA LEU A 641 41.56 -19.03 6.93
C LEU A 641 41.38 -20.53 6.66
N PRO A 642 42.38 -21.37 6.95
CA PRO A 642 42.24 -22.82 6.80
C PRO A 642 41.07 -23.30 7.65
N ALA A 643 40.23 -24.18 7.08
CA ALA A 643 39.20 -24.89 7.84
C ALA A 643 39.87 -25.57 9.04
N ALA A 644 39.63 -25.03 10.23
CA ALA A 644 40.16 -25.59 11.47
C ALA A 644 39.66 -27.03 11.58
N VAL A 645 40.58 -27.95 11.86
CA VAL A 645 40.30 -29.37 12.09
C VAL A 645 39.28 -29.47 13.23
N GLU A 646 38.03 -29.75 12.90
CA GLU A 646 36.95 -29.84 13.88
C GLU A 646 37.17 -31.08 14.77
N GLU A 647 37.22 -30.91 16.10
CA GLU A 647 37.25 -32.04 17.03
C GLU A 647 35.95 -32.87 16.87
N PRO A 648 36.05 -34.18 16.58
CA PRO A 648 34.87 -35.04 16.48
C PRO A 648 34.12 -35.06 17.81
N GLY A 649 32.83 -34.69 17.77
CA GLY A 649 31.93 -34.66 18.93
C GLY A 649 31.68 -33.26 19.54
N MET A 650 32.29 -32.18 19.02
CA MET A 650 31.91 -30.83 19.49
C MET A 650 30.49 -30.44 19.05
N SER A 651 30.05 -30.84 17.86
CA SER A 651 28.70 -30.58 17.34
C SER A 651 27.61 -31.10 18.26
N ASP A 652 27.76 -32.34 18.75
CA ASP A 652 26.78 -32.96 19.63
C ASP A 652 26.68 -32.21 20.96
N LYS A 653 27.81 -31.75 21.50
CA LYS A 653 27.85 -30.93 22.72
C LYS A 653 27.14 -29.60 22.52
N VAL A 654 27.37 -28.91 21.39
CA VAL A 654 26.72 -27.63 21.06
C VAL A 654 25.21 -27.83 20.90
N GLU A 655 24.79 -28.91 20.25
CA GLU A 655 23.36 -29.24 20.09
C GLU A 655 22.66 -29.43 21.44
N ILE A 656 23.29 -30.19 22.36
CA ILE A 656 22.74 -30.43 23.70
C ILE A 656 22.55 -29.11 24.43
N ILE A 657 23.58 -28.26 24.47
CA ILE A 657 23.55 -26.96 25.15
C ILE A 657 22.47 -26.05 24.54
N LEU A 658 22.41 -25.95 23.21
CA LEU A 658 21.45 -25.10 22.53
C LEU A 658 20.02 -25.57 22.75
N ARG A 659 19.77 -26.88 22.72
CA ARG A 659 18.45 -27.48 22.96
C ARG A 659 17.99 -27.24 24.39
N GLU A 660 18.88 -27.41 25.37
CA GLU A 660 18.58 -27.14 26.77
C GLU A 660 18.26 -25.66 26.99
N TRP A 661 19.05 -24.75 26.39
CA TRP A 661 18.76 -23.32 26.46
C TRP A 661 17.41 -22.95 25.84
N ILE A 662 17.07 -23.50 24.68
CA ILE A 662 15.75 -23.25 24.05
C ILE A 662 14.62 -23.73 24.97
N GLY A 663 14.79 -24.85 25.68
CA GLY A 663 13.84 -25.32 26.68
C GLY A 663 13.73 -24.39 27.89
N LEU A 664 14.88 -23.94 28.42
CA LEU A 664 14.97 -23.10 29.61
C LEU A 664 14.48 -21.66 29.37
N CYS A 665 14.84 -21.07 28.23
CA CYS A 665 14.66 -19.65 27.90
C CYS A 665 13.21 -19.16 28.02
N TYR A 666 12.24 -20.03 27.74
CA TYR A 666 10.81 -19.70 27.76
C TYR A 666 10.10 -20.09 29.06
N THR A 667 10.83 -20.60 30.06
CA THR A 667 10.25 -20.90 31.37
C THR A 667 9.98 -19.63 32.17
N PRO A 668 8.90 -19.58 32.99
CA PRO A 668 8.59 -18.42 33.83
C PRO A 668 9.72 -18.06 34.81
N MET A 669 10.50 -19.04 35.24
CA MET A 669 11.64 -18.86 36.13
C MET A 669 12.80 -18.14 35.42
N ALA A 670 13.16 -18.58 34.21
CA ALA A 670 14.22 -17.94 33.42
C ALA A 670 13.85 -16.52 32.98
N GLN A 671 12.57 -16.24 32.74
CA GLN A 671 12.11 -14.89 32.39
C GLN A 671 12.13 -13.92 33.58
N ARG A 672 11.90 -14.41 34.80
CA ARG A 672 11.97 -13.59 36.02
C ARG A 672 13.40 -13.33 36.48
N ASN A 673 14.25 -14.37 36.43
CA ASN A 673 15.65 -14.31 36.88
C ASN A 673 16.62 -14.68 35.74
N PRO A 674 16.82 -13.81 34.73
CA PRO A 674 17.64 -14.12 33.56
C PRO A 674 19.12 -14.37 33.90
N LYS A 675 19.64 -13.72 34.95
CA LYS A 675 21.02 -13.91 35.43
C LYS A 675 21.26 -15.32 35.98
N GLU A 676 20.27 -15.88 36.69
CA GLU A 676 20.36 -17.21 37.30
C GLU A 676 20.24 -18.30 36.24
N ALA A 677 19.33 -18.14 35.28
CA ALA A 677 19.24 -19.02 34.11
C ALA A 677 20.52 -19.00 33.27
N LEU A 678 21.12 -17.82 33.06
CA LEU A 678 22.43 -17.72 32.39
C LEU A 678 23.52 -18.45 33.19
N PHE A 679 23.56 -18.29 34.51
CA PHE A 679 24.55 -18.95 35.36
C PHE A 679 24.48 -20.48 35.24
N GLN A 680 23.27 -21.06 35.28
CA GLN A 680 23.06 -22.49 35.05
C GLN A 680 23.60 -22.93 33.69
N MET A 681 23.36 -22.13 32.65
CA MET A 681 23.84 -22.42 31.30
C MET A 681 25.36 -22.30 31.18
N ILE A 682 25.99 -21.32 31.83
CA ILE A 682 27.45 -21.16 31.87
C ILE A 682 28.12 -22.36 32.55
N VAL A 683 27.54 -22.90 33.64
CA VAL A 683 28.05 -24.11 34.29
C VAL A 683 28.03 -25.29 33.31
N MET A 684 26.91 -25.52 32.63
CA MET A 684 26.79 -26.57 31.62
C MET A 684 27.80 -26.39 30.48
N MET A 685 27.98 -25.16 29.99
CA MET A 685 28.97 -24.83 28.96
C MET A 685 30.42 -25.07 29.43
N HIS A 686 30.72 -24.85 30.71
CA HIS A 686 32.02 -25.12 31.30
C HIS A 686 32.28 -26.62 31.43
N GLU A 687 31.29 -27.39 31.91
CA GLU A 687 31.36 -28.86 32.01
C GLU A 687 31.58 -29.53 30.65
N HIS A 688 30.93 -29.03 29.60
CA HIS A 688 31.12 -29.53 28.23
C HIS A 688 32.41 -29.00 27.57
N GLY A 689 33.12 -28.07 28.22
CA GLY A 689 34.40 -27.54 27.77
C GLY A 689 34.32 -26.59 26.58
N VAL A 690 33.15 -26.01 26.27
CA VAL A 690 32.98 -25.09 25.13
C VAL A 690 33.49 -23.68 25.42
N LEU A 691 33.69 -23.33 26.70
CA LEU A 691 34.26 -22.05 27.15
C LEU A 691 35.74 -22.14 27.52
N SER A 692 36.43 -23.25 27.19
CA SER A 692 37.81 -23.50 27.66
C SER A 692 38.90 -22.67 26.95
N GLY A 693 38.52 -21.81 26.00
CA GLY A 693 39.45 -20.97 25.24
C GLY A 693 38.73 -20.10 24.21
N ASP A 694 39.38 -19.04 23.77
CA ASP A 694 38.79 -18.05 22.87
C ASP A 694 38.38 -18.64 21.51
N GLU A 695 39.17 -19.58 20.96
CA GLU A 695 38.84 -20.32 19.74
C GLU A 695 37.58 -21.18 19.89
N LYS A 696 37.43 -21.87 21.04
CA LYS A 696 36.24 -22.70 21.30
C LYS A 696 34.98 -21.87 21.47
N ILE A 697 35.09 -20.66 22.02
CA ILE A 697 33.97 -19.70 22.08
C ILE A 697 33.56 -19.27 20.67
N SER A 698 34.52 -18.94 19.78
CA SER A 698 34.21 -18.64 18.37
C SER A 698 33.52 -19.81 17.68
N GLN A 699 34.04 -21.01 17.87
CA GLN A 699 33.51 -22.24 17.28
C GLN A 699 32.10 -22.53 17.79
N PHE A 700 31.86 -22.38 19.10
CA PHE A 700 30.54 -22.52 19.70
C PHE A 700 29.53 -21.54 19.08
N ILE A 701 29.86 -20.24 18.99
CA ILE A 701 28.97 -19.22 18.40
C ILE A 701 28.70 -19.53 16.92
N ARG A 702 29.73 -19.93 16.16
CA ARG A 702 29.61 -20.32 14.76
C ARG A 702 28.63 -21.47 14.59
N MET A 703 28.83 -22.57 15.34
CA MET A 703 28.00 -23.76 15.25
C MET A 703 26.56 -23.49 15.70
N CYS A 704 26.34 -22.72 16.77
CA CYS A 704 24.99 -22.30 17.15
C CYS A 704 24.29 -21.52 16.03
N THR A 705 25.03 -20.61 15.35
CA THR A 705 24.50 -19.82 14.24
C THR A 705 24.12 -20.72 13.07
N GLU A 706 25.02 -21.60 12.63
CA GLU A 706 24.81 -22.56 11.54
C GLU A 706 23.61 -23.47 11.83
N MET A 707 23.53 -24.04 13.03
CA MET A 707 22.41 -24.89 13.44
C MET A 707 21.07 -24.15 13.44
N CYS A 708 21.01 -22.92 13.95
CA CYS A 708 19.78 -22.13 13.94
C CYS A 708 19.33 -21.76 12.52
N VAL A 709 20.28 -21.44 11.64
CA VAL A 709 20.02 -21.16 10.21
C VAL A 709 19.51 -22.42 9.51
N ASP A 710 20.16 -23.56 9.70
CA ASP A 710 19.78 -24.83 9.06
C ASP A 710 18.42 -25.36 9.54
N VAL A 711 18.09 -25.21 10.83
CA VAL A 711 16.74 -25.49 11.33
C VAL A 711 15.71 -24.60 10.64
N SER A 712 15.98 -23.29 10.55
CA SER A 712 15.07 -22.34 9.91
C SER A 712 14.84 -22.66 8.43
N LEU A 713 15.90 -23.01 7.70
CA LEU A 713 15.81 -23.35 6.29
C LEU A 713 15.08 -24.66 6.03
N ARG A 714 15.31 -25.69 6.85
CA ARG A 714 14.55 -26.95 6.76
C ARG A 714 13.06 -26.73 6.98
N LEU A 715 12.70 -25.91 7.98
CA LEU A 715 11.32 -25.54 8.25
C LEU A 715 10.69 -24.81 7.05
N LEU A 716 11.41 -23.85 6.45
CA LEU A 716 10.95 -23.11 5.28
C LEU A 716 10.81 -23.97 4.02
N LYS A 717 11.74 -24.91 3.77
CA LYS A 717 11.68 -25.83 2.63
C LYS A 717 10.51 -26.82 2.73
N THR A 718 10.12 -27.21 3.95
CA THR A 718 8.98 -28.12 4.18
C THR A 718 7.62 -27.48 3.84
N ASP A 719 7.53 -26.14 3.80
CA ASP A 719 6.30 -25.38 3.54
C ASP A 719 6.06 -25.11 2.04
N ALA A 720 7.09 -25.23 1.18
CA ALA A 720 6.98 -24.96 -0.25
C ALA A 720 5.99 -25.90 -1.00
N THR A 721 5.56 -26.98 -0.35
CA THR A 721 4.62 -27.99 -0.87
C THR A 721 3.20 -27.87 -0.28
N SER A 722 2.97 -26.96 0.68
CA SER A 722 1.69 -26.80 1.41
C SER A 722 0.94 -25.51 1.03
N PRO A 723 -0.41 -25.48 1.14
CA PRO A 723 -1.20 -24.31 0.80
C PRO A 723 -0.91 -23.09 1.69
N VAL A 724 -1.02 -21.90 1.08
CA VAL A 724 -0.61 -20.53 1.49
C VAL A 724 -0.88 -20.09 2.94
N ASN A 725 -1.75 -20.78 3.70
CA ASN A 725 -2.10 -20.42 5.08
C ASN A 725 -1.11 -20.91 6.17
N GLN A 726 -0.15 -21.80 5.86
CA GLN A 726 0.85 -22.30 6.83
C GLN A 726 2.12 -21.43 6.96
N SER A 727 2.35 -20.50 6.03
CA SER A 727 3.54 -19.64 5.94
C SER A 727 3.87 -18.86 7.23
N ASN A 728 2.86 -18.29 7.89
CA ASN A 728 3.07 -17.49 9.11
C ASN A 728 3.44 -18.35 10.33
N ILE A 729 2.90 -19.57 10.43
CA ILE A 729 3.16 -20.49 11.54
C ILE A 729 4.59 -21.03 11.44
N VAL A 730 5.04 -21.38 10.23
CA VAL A 730 6.42 -21.84 9.98
C VAL A 730 7.43 -20.73 10.31
N ARG A 731 7.13 -19.48 9.92
CA ARG A 731 7.97 -18.34 10.26
C ARG A 731 8.05 -18.10 11.78
N GLN A 732 6.93 -18.22 12.50
CA GLN A 732 6.92 -18.15 13.96
C GLN A 732 7.77 -19.25 14.62
N ARG A 733 7.74 -20.48 14.08
CA ARG A 733 8.60 -21.57 14.57
C ARG A 733 10.08 -21.28 14.36
N CYS A 734 10.46 -20.68 13.22
CA CYS A 734 11.84 -20.23 13.00
C CYS A 734 12.23 -19.17 14.04
N TYR A 735 11.36 -18.18 14.28
CA TYR A 735 11.60 -17.12 15.27
C TYR A 735 11.78 -17.65 16.69
N TYR A 736 11.05 -18.70 17.08
CA TYR A 736 11.21 -19.32 18.39
C TYR A 736 12.66 -19.80 18.64
N THR A 737 13.28 -20.47 17.67
CA THR A 737 14.67 -20.93 17.82
C THR A 737 15.66 -19.76 17.75
N LEU A 738 15.47 -18.83 16.81
CA LEU A 738 16.36 -17.70 16.59
C LEU A 738 16.37 -16.72 17.77
N ASP A 739 15.20 -16.39 18.31
CA ASP A 739 15.07 -15.45 19.42
C ASP A 739 15.67 -16.02 20.72
N ALA A 740 15.55 -17.33 20.95
CA ALA A 740 16.21 -17.99 22.07
C ALA A 740 17.74 -17.88 21.94
N PHE A 741 18.31 -18.18 20.76
CA PHE A 741 19.75 -18.03 20.51
C PHE A 741 20.22 -16.58 20.76
N VAL A 742 19.50 -15.60 20.21
CA VAL A 742 19.81 -14.18 20.42
C VAL A 742 19.78 -13.81 21.90
N LYS A 743 18.79 -14.30 22.65
CA LYS A 743 18.68 -14.02 24.08
C LYS A 743 19.86 -14.56 24.89
N LEU A 744 20.38 -15.74 24.53
CA LEU A 744 21.62 -16.26 25.13
C LEU A 744 22.80 -15.33 24.87
N MET A 745 23.00 -14.94 23.60
CA MET A 745 24.09 -14.04 23.20
C MET A 745 23.99 -12.68 23.90
N ALA A 746 22.78 -12.11 23.95
CA ALA A 746 22.53 -10.83 24.61
C ALA A 746 22.81 -10.89 26.12
N LEU A 747 22.42 -11.98 26.79
CA LEU A 747 22.70 -12.19 28.21
C LEU A 747 24.19 -12.39 28.49
N MET A 748 24.90 -13.13 27.62
CA MET A 748 26.37 -13.26 27.70
C MET A 748 27.08 -11.91 27.60
N VAL A 749 26.60 -11.00 26.74
CA VAL A 749 27.12 -9.63 26.63
C VAL A 749 26.71 -8.78 27.85
N LYS A 750 25.45 -8.82 28.27
CA LYS A 750 24.93 -8.03 29.42
C LYS A 750 25.67 -8.33 30.73
N TYR A 751 26.07 -9.59 30.94
CA TYR A 751 26.69 -10.05 32.20
C TYR A 751 28.18 -10.40 32.07
N SER A 752 28.85 -10.03 30.98
CA SER A 752 30.31 -10.15 30.90
C SER A 752 31.01 -9.09 31.75
N ASP A 753 32.18 -9.41 32.30
CA ASP A 753 32.99 -8.46 33.07
C ASP A 753 33.31 -7.20 32.25
N GLY A 754 33.06 -6.02 32.83
CA GLY A 754 32.89 -4.74 32.12
C GLY A 754 34.06 -4.24 31.25
N GLY A 755 35.22 -4.91 31.29
CA GLY A 755 36.34 -4.64 30.37
C GLY A 755 36.25 -5.36 29.01
N ASN A 756 35.53 -6.49 28.93
CA ASN A 756 35.48 -7.37 27.75
C ASN A 756 34.13 -7.38 27.02
N THR A 757 33.13 -6.63 27.50
CA THR A 757 31.78 -6.62 26.93
C THR A 757 31.73 -6.27 25.45
N ILE A 758 32.43 -5.20 25.04
CA ILE A 758 32.47 -4.77 23.63
C ILE A 758 33.32 -5.71 22.77
N ALA A 759 34.39 -6.29 23.32
CA ALA A 759 35.20 -7.27 22.60
C ALA A 759 34.37 -8.53 22.28
N LEU A 760 33.60 -9.02 23.25
CA LEU A 760 32.68 -10.15 23.07
C LEU A 760 31.58 -9.83 22.06
N LEU A 761 30.98 -8.64 22.12
CA LEU A 761 29.98 -8.21 21.13
C LEU A 761 30.56 -8.17 19.71
N LYS A 762 31.70 -7.52 19.50
CA LYS A 762 32.37 -7.47 18.19
C LYS A 762 32.69 -8.85 17.67
N LYS A 763 33.10 -9.76 18.56
CA LYS A 763 33.36 -11.16 18.22
C LYS A 763 32.10 -11.92 17.80
N ILE A 764 31.00 -11.81 18.55
CA ILE A 764 29.70 -12.41 18.20
C ILE A 764 29.24 -11.91 16.82
N LEU A 765 29.27 -10.58 16.62
CA LEU A 765 28.86 -9.97 15.37
C LEU A 765 29.74 -10.39 14.19
N HIS A 766 31.05 -10.46 14.38
CA HIS A 766 31.99 -10.93 13.37
C HIS A 766 31.72 -12.38 12.98
N THR A 767 31.56 -13.28 13.96
CA THR A 767 31.26 -14.70 13.69
C THR A 767 29.95 -14.88 12.93
N ILE A 768 28.87 -14.19 13.33
CA ILE A 768 27.57 -14.23 12.62
C ILE A 768 27.72 -13.71 11.18
N THR A 769 28.45 -12.62 10.99
CA THR A 769 28.70 -12.01 9.68
C THR A 769 29.53 -12.92 8.77
N SER A 770 30.53 -13.61 9.32
CA SER A 770 31.36 -14.57 8.59
C SER A 770 30.55 -15.79 8.15
N VAL A 771 29.66 -16.32 9.01
CA VAL A 771 28.73 -17.40 8.64
C VAL A 771 27.76 -16.94 7.55
N LEU A 772 27.22 -15.72 7.65
CA LEU A 772 26.35 -15.14 6.63
C LEU A 772 27.07 -15.04 5.28
N HIS A 773 28.29 -14.51 5.26
CA HIS A 773 29.06 -14.35 4.04
C HIS A 773 29.35 -15.70 3.38
N LEU A 774 29.81 -16.69 4.15
CA LEU A 774 30.05 -18.04 3.65
C LEU A 774 28.77 -18.67 3.10
N ASP A 775 27.64 -18.54 3.80
CA ASP A 775 26.36 -19.08 3.36
C ASP A 775 25.88 -18.43 2.05
N HIS A 776 26.06 -17.11 1.93
CA HIS A 776 25.73 -16.38 0.70
C HIS A 776 26.59 -16.83 -0.48
N GLU A 777 27.90 -16.99 -0.29
CA GLU A 777 28.82 -17.43 -1.34
C GLU A 777 28.53 -18.86 -1.82
N VAL A 778 28.18 -19.76 -0.89
CA VAL A 778 27.87 -21.17 -1.18
C VAL A 778 26.49 -21.34 -1.79
N ARG A 779 25.44 -20.77 -1.20
CA ARG A 779 24.04 -21.00 -1.62
C ARG A 779 23.57 -20.08 -2.75
N ARG A 780 24.16 -18.90 -2.91
CA ARG A 780 23.83 -17.89 -3.95
C ARG A 780 22.32 -17.67 -4.16
N ALA A 781 21.71 -18.27 -5.17
CA ALA A 781 20.30 -18.11 -5.49
C ALA A 781 19.36 -18.73 -4.46
N GLU A 782 19.81 -19.75 -3.72
CA GLU A 782 19.06 -20.37 -2.62
C GLU A 782 19.27 -19.68 -1.27
N PHE A 783 20.10 -18.64 -1.21
CA PHE A 783 20.38 -17.91 0.02
C PHE A 783 19.09 -17.28 0.60
N ASN A 784 18.91 -17.42 1.92
CA ASN A 784 17.79 -16.82 2.63
C ASN A 784 18.30 -15.87 3.72
N ALA A 785 18.06 -14.58 3.55
CA ALA A 785 18.50 -13.56 4.50
C ALA A 785 17.72 -13.55 5.83
N MET A 786 16.54 -14.18 5.90
CA MET A 786 15.61 -14.05 7.03
C MET A 786 16.21 -14.44 8.40
N PRO A 787 16.90 -15.59 8.55
CA PRO A 787 17.45 -15.99 9.85
C PRO A 787 18.50 -15.00 10.36
N TYR A 788 19.42 -14.58 9.49
CA TYR A 788 20.45 -13.60 9.81
C TYR A 788 19.87 -12.23 10.15
N HIS A 789 18.88 -11.78 9.38
CA HIS A 789 18.19 -10.52 9.64
C HIS A 789 17.52 -10.53 11.03
N ARG A 790 16.81 -11.61 11.37
CA ARG A 790 16.18 -11.78 12.69
C ARG A 790 17.20 -11.79 13.82
N ILE A 791 18.33 -12.49 13.65
CA ILE A 791 19.40 -12.54 14.65
C ILE A 791 19.95 -11.13 14.93
N LEU A 792 20.32 -10.40 13.87
CA LEU A 792 20.95 -9.08 14.02
C LEU A 792 19.99 -8.04 14.60
N ILE A 793 18.74 -7.98 14.14
CA ILE A 793 17.78 -6.99 14.62
C ILE A 793 17.34 -7.25 16.07
N THR A 794 17.07 -8.52 16.42
CA THR A 794 16.67 -8.87 17.78
C THR A 794 17.85 -8.65 18.75
N LEU A 795 19.09 -8.93 18.34
CA LEU A 795 20.28 -8.67 19.16
C LEU A 795 20.49 -7.18 19.39
N PHE A 796 20.30 -6.36 18.36
CA PHE A 796 20.36 -4.91 18.49
C PHE A 796 19.31 -4.38 19.48
N ILE A 797 18.05 -4.84 19.37
CA ILE A 797 16.96 -4.42 20.26
C ILE A 797 17.26 -4.83 21.71
N GLU A 798 17.66 -6.08 21.95
CA GLU A 798 17.97 -6.58 23.29
C GLU A 798 19.11 -5.81 23.97
N LEU A 799 20.11 -5.35 23.21
CA LEU A 799 21.25 -4.60 23.74
C LEU A 799 21.01 -3.09 23.87
N THR A 800 19.99 -2.55 23.19
CA THR A 800 19.66 -1.11 23.21
C THR A 800 18.44 -0.77 24.06
N THR A 801 17.73 -1.78 24.59
CA THR A 801 16.57 -1.56 25.47
C THR A 801 17.02 -1.11 26.87
N SER A 802 16.38 -0.05 27.40
CA SER A 802 16.68 0.58 28.69
C SER A 802 16.22 -0.25 29.90
N ASP A 803 16.89 -1.37 30.18
CA ASP A 803 16.52 -2.29 31.27
C ASP A 803 17.29 -2.05 32.59
N GLY A 804 17.81 -0.84 32.84
CA GLY A 804 18.62 -0.57 34.06
C GLY A 804 19.94 -1.34 34.13
N SER A 805 20.39 -1.88 32.99
CA SER A 805 21.67 -2.59 32.85
C SER A 805 22.87 -1.63 32.74
N ASN A 806 24.06 -2.07 33.17
CA ASN A 806 25.34 -1.33 33.07
C ASN A 806 25.83 -1.03 31.64
N LEU A 807 24.96 -1.10 30.62
CA LEU A 807 25.29 -0.93 29.20
C LEU A 807 25.20 0.53 28.72
N GLU A 808 24.53 1.42 29.46
CA GLU A 808 24.43 2.85 29.09
C GLU A 808 25.79 3.53 28.83
N PRO A 809 26.85 3.30 29.64
CA PRO A 809 28.16 3.92 29.40
C PRO A 809 28.83 3.47 28.09
N ILE A 810 28.44 2.31 27.56
CA ILE A 810 28.99 1.72 26.35
C ILE A 810 28.00 1.71 25.18
N ALA A 811 26.86 2.40 25.30
CA ALA A 811 25.81 2.43 24.29
C ALA A 811 26.33 2.88 22.91
N TRP A 812 27.19 3.89 22.86
CA TRP A 812 27.83 4.32 21.61
C TRP A 812 28.68 3.22 20.97
N SER A 813 29.49 2.52 21.75
CA SER A 813 30.35 1.43 21.26
C SER A 813 29.54 0.25 20.72
N ILE A 814 28.34 0.00 21.27
CA ILE A 814 27.39 -0.98 20.75
C ILE A 814 26.86 -0.50 19.39
N ILE A 815 26.37 0.73 19.30
CA ILE A 815 25.86 1.32 18.06
C ILE A 815 26.94 1.33 16.96
N GLU A 816 28.17 1.71 17.30
CA GLU A 816 29.32 1.70 16.40
C GLU A 816 29.63 0.29 15.87
N ALA A 817 29.62 -0.73 16.73
CA ALA A 817 29.86 -2.11 16.31
C ALA A 817 28.79 -2.60 15.31
N PHE A 818 27.51 -2.31 15.57
CA PHE A 818 26.44 -2.60 14.62
C PHE A 818 26.52 -1.77 13.32
N GLY A 819 26.92 -0.50 13.42
CA GLY A 819 27.17 0.37 12.28
C GLY A 819 28.26 -0.18 11.36
N GLN A 820 29.35 -0.71 11.92
CA GLN A 820 30.42 -1.36 11.15
C GLN A 820 29.94 -2.63 10.44
N VAL A 821 29.10 -3.45 11.09
CA VAL A 821 28.48 -4.64 10.48
C VAL A 821 27.53 -4.25 9.35
N CYS A 822 26.70 -3.23 9.55
CA CYS A 822 25.80 -2.72 8.49
C CYS A 822 26.56 -2.05 7.35
N HIS A 823 27.78 -1.58 7.58
CA HIS A 823 28.64 -1.05 6.54
C HIS A 823 29.32 -2.16 5.73
N SER A 824 29.74 -3.26 6.37
CA SER A 824 30.37 -4.41 5.70
C SER A 824 29.38 -5.30 4.96
N LEU A 825 28.13 -5.35 5.42
CA LEU A 825 27.03 -6.07 4.79
C LEU A 825 26.09 -5.07 4.11
N PRO A 826 26.00 -5.02 2.77
CA PRO A 826 24.95 -4.27 2.08
C PRO A 826 23.60 -5.02 2.23
N LEU A 827 23.15 -5.20 3.48
CA LEU A 827 21.82 -5.72 3.79
C LEU A 827 20.86 -4.54 3.74
N ASP A 828 20.32 -4.32 2.55
CA ASP A 828 19.30 -3.30 2.24
C ASP A 828 18.05 -3.32 3.15
N GLN A 829 17.86 -4.37 3.95
CA GLN A 829 16.73 -4.51 4.88
C GLN A 829 17.01 -4.05 6.31
N ILE A 830 18.28 -3.83 6.71
CA ILE A 830 18.58 -3.37 8.08
C ILE A 830 18.36 -1.85 8.21
N SER A 831 18.62 -1.07 7.16
CA SER A 831 18.45 0.39 7.14
C SER A 831 16.97 0.84 7.15
N SER A 832 16.03 -0.04 6.86
CA SER A 832 14.59 0.27 6.74
C SER A 832 13.82 0.16 8.07
N ASN A 833 14.44 -0.28 9.17
CA ASN A 833 13.75 -0.48 10.44
C ASN A 833 13.76 0.78 11.33
N ARG A 834 12.53 1.28 11.60
CA ARG A 834 12.19 2.44 12.45
C ARG A 834 12.84 2.41 13.84
N SER A 835 13.20 1.22 14.34
CA SER A 835 13.81 0.99 15.66
C SER A 835 15.29 1.40 15.74
N ILE A 836 16.08 1.30 14.66
CA ILE A 836 17.48 1.75 14.67
C ILE A 836 17.54 3.29 14.66
N VAL A 837 16.66 3.93 13.90
CA VAL A 837 16.53 5.39 13.83
C VAL A 837 15.95 5.94 15.14
N GLY A 838 14.92 5.31 15.70
CA GLY A 838 14.30 5.77 16.95
C GLY A 838 15.21 5.64 18.18
N ASN A 839 15.98 4.56 18.30
CA ASN A 839 16.82 4.31 19.49
C ASN A 839 18.21 4.96 19.40
N GLY A 840 18.74 5.22 18.20
CA GLY A 840 20.05 5.88 18.03
C GLY A 840 20.04 7.36 18.45
N PHE A 841 18.87 8.00 18.43
CA PHE A 841 18.66 9.39 18.87
C PHE A 841 18.09 9.50 20.29
N ALA A 842 18.27 8.47 21.13
CA ALA A 842 18.02 8.61 22.56
C ALA A 842 18.93 9.71 23.15
N GLU A 843 18.41 10.49 24.10
CA GLU A 843 19.06 11.69 24.70
C GLU A 843 20.46 11.45 25.32
N SER A 844 20.94 10.20 25.38
CA SER A 844 22.20 9.78 26.00
C SER A 844 23.40 9.65 25.05
N VAL A 845 23.23 9.72 23.72
CA VAL A 845 24.30 9.48 22.73
C VAL A 845 24.67 10.77 21.98
N ASP A 846 25.97 10.96 21.68
CA ASP A 846 26.49 12.10 20.90
C ASP A 846 25.75 12.22 19.54
N PRO A 847 24.90 13.25 19.34
CA PRO A 847 24.06 13.36 18.16
C PRO A 847 24.87 13.53 16.87
N MET A 848 26.05 14.15 16.96
CA MET A 848 26.89 14.45 15.79
C MET A 848 27.53 13.17 15.24
N LYS A 849 28.05 12.31 16.13
CA LYS A 849 28.64 11.02 15.73
C LYS A 849 27.58 10.06 15.18
N THR A 850 26.41 10.02 15.79
CA THR A 850 25.28 9.22 15.31
C THR A 850 24.82 9.66 13.92
N SER A 851 24.68 10.98 13.72
CA SER A 851 24.34 11.57 12.43
C SER A 851 25.35 11.24 11.34
N ALA A 852 26.66 11.30 11.64
CA ALA A 852 27.72 10.94 10.72
C ALA A 852 27.69 9.45 10.32
N MET A 853 27.54 8.55 11.29
CA MET A 853 27.44 7.11 11.04
C MET A 853 26.21 6.76 10.19
N TYR A 854 25.05 7.34 10.53
CA TYR A 854 23.81 7.08 9.79
C TYR A 854 23.89 7.63 8.36
N THR A 855 24.48 8.82 8.19
CA THR A 855 24.76 9.39 6.86
C THR A 855 25.67 8.46 6.05
N GLN A 856 26.70 7.87 6.65
CA GLN A 856 27.58 6.93 5.97
C GLN A 856 26.83 5.68 5.49
N LEU A 857 25.94 5.12 6.31
CA LEU A 857 25.09 3.99 5.92
C LEU A 857 24.15 4.37 4.76
N LEU A 858 23.53 5.54 4.83
CA LEU A 858 22.69 6.07 3.76
C LEU A 858 23.47 6.23 2.45
N ILE A 859 24.70 6.78 2.51
CA ILE A 859 25.58 6.90 1.35
C ILE A 859 25.92 5.53 0.76
N CYS A 860 26.21 4.52 1.59
CA CYS A 860 26.52 3.17 1.09
C CYS A 860 25.33 2.57 0.32
N HIS A 861 24.12 2.70 0.89
CA HIS A 861 22.90 2.26 0.24
C HIS A 861 22.63 3.03 -1.08
N LEU A 862 22.80 4.35 -1.08
CA LEU A 862 22.62 5.16 -2.29
C LEU A 862 23.70 4.87 -3.35
N LYS A 863 24.94 4.58 -2.96
CA LYS A 863 26.01 4.14 -3.88
C LYS A 863 25.68 2.80 -4.52
N PHE A 864 25.11 1.87 -3.76
CA PHE A 864 24.63 0.60 -4.29
C PHE A 864 23.50 0.81 -5.32
N LEU A 865 22.55 1.70 -5.03
CA LEU A 865 21.44 1.99 -5.93
C LEU A 865 21.83 2.79 -7.18
N ALA A 866 22.81 3.70 -7.06
CA ALA A 866 23.20 4.64 -8.11
C ALA A 866 23.39 4.02 -9.52
N PRO A 867 24.11 2.90 -9.73
CA PRO A 867 24.26 2.31 -11.06
C PRO A 867 22.93 1.82 -11.65
N PHE A 868 22.03 1.28 -10.83
CA PHE A 868 20.72 0.81 -11.29
C PHE A 868 19.80 1.99 -11.62
N LEU A 869 19.84 3.04 -10.81
CA LEU A 869 19.01 4.23 -10.98
C LEU A 869 19.42 5.11 -12.17
N ARG A 870 20.65 4.98 -12.67
CA ARG A 870 21.08 5.63 -13.92
C ARG A 870 20.41 5.00 -15.15
N ASN A 871 19.97 3.74 -15.05
CA ASN A 871 19.28 3.03 -16.13
C ASN A 871 17.79 3.39 -16.14
N ILE A 872 17.22 3.53 -17.35
CA ILE A 872 15.80 3.87 -17.52
C ILE A 872 14.89 2.69 -17.11
N GLN A 873 15.36 1.45 -17.29
CA GLN A 873 14.62 0.24 -16.92
C GLN A 873 15.09 -0.29 -15.56
N LEU A 874 14.17 -0.28 -14.59
CA LEU A 874 14.41 -0.77 -13.24
C LEU A 874 13.83 -2.19 -13.08
N PRO A 875 14.65 -3.17 -12.66
CA PRO A 875 14.13 -4.48 -12.25
C PRO A 875 13.10 -4.35 -11.12
N LYS A 876 12.10 -5.24 -11.09
CA LYS A 876 11.04 -5.21 -10.07
C LYS A 876 11.58 -5.20 -8.64
N SER A 877 12.67 -5.93 -8.36
CA SER A 877 13.35 -5.95 -7.06
C SER A 877 13.94 -4.58 -6.68
N ILE A 878 14.61 -3.92 -7.62
CA ILE A 878 15.17 -2.57 -7.42
C ILE A 878 14.05 -1.52 -7.29
N ALA A 879 12.93 -1.69 -8.00
CA ALA A 879 11.79 -0.78 -7.85
C ALA A 879 11.17 -0.84 -6.44
N VAL A 880 11.07 -2.04 -5.84
CA VAL A 880 10.65 -2.19 -4.44
C VAL A 880 11.66 -1.53 -3.50
N LEU A 881 12.97 -1.72 -3.77
CA LEU A 881 14.02 -1.11 -2.96
C LEU A 881 13.98 0.42 -3.03
N TYR A 882 13.85 1.00 -4.23
CA TYR A 882 13.71 2.44 -4.45
C TYR A 882 12.52 3.02 -3.68
N LYS A 883 11.37 2.34 -3.68
CA LYS A 883 10.20 2.73 -2.87
C LYS A 883 10.51 2.68 -1.37
N GLY A 884 11.28 1.69 -0.90
CA GLY A 884 11.79 1.62 0.46
C GLY A 884 12.69 2.82 0.81
N THR A 885 13.64 3.15 -0.06
CA THR A 885 14.54 4.31 0.10
C THR A 885 13.76 5.62 0.20
N LEU A 886 12.73 5.81 -0.64
CA LEU A 886 11.85 6.98 -0.57
C LEU A 886 11.15 7.09 0.79
N ARG A 887 10.60 5.97 1.31
CA ARG A 887 9.94 5.94 2.63
C ARG A 887 10.90 6.28 3.76
N VAL A 888 12.12 5.74 3.73
CA VAL A 888 13.15 6.05 4.74
C VAL A 888 13.54 7.53 4.68
N LEU A 889 13.80 8.07 3.49
CA LEU A 889 14.12 9.50 3.33
C LEU A 889 12.96 10.42 3.74
N LEU A 890 11.71 10.02 3.52
CA LEU A 890 10.53 10.75 4.00
C LEU A 890 10.46 10.79 5.53
N VAL A 891 10.72 9.65 6.19
CA VAL A 891 10.78 9.59 7.66
C VAL A 891 11.89 10.49 8.18
N ILE A 892 13.09 10.44 7.58
CA ILE A 892 14.21 11.31 7.98
C ILE A 892 13.86 12.78 7.74
N LEU A 893 13.22 13.12 6.63
CA LEU A 893 12.81 14.49 6.33
C LEU A 893 11.81 15.03 7.37
N HIS A 894 10.88 14.20 7.84
CA HIS A 894 9.89 14.61 8.84
C HIS A 894 10.50 14.67 10.26
N ASP A 895 11.18 13.61 10.69
CA ASP A 895 11.61 13.44 12.08
C ASP A 895 12.99 14.09 12.37
N PHE A 896 13.87 14.13 11.38
CA PHE A 896 15.28 14.56 11.49
C PHE A 896 15.77 15.41 10.29
N PRO A 897 15.07 16.51 9.91
CA PRO A 897 15.42 17.29 8.73
C PRO A 897 16.81 17.92 8.82
N GLU A 898 17.33 18.19 10.02
CA GLU A 898 18.67 18.76 10.21
C GLU A 898 19.77 17.83 9.67
N LEU A 899 19.59 16.52 9.78
CA LEU A 899 20.52 15.52 9.22
C LEU A 899 20.65 15.71 7.70
N LEU A 900 19.51 15.82 7.01
CA LEU A 900 19.50 16.05 5.57
C LEU A 900 20.04 17.44 5.23
N CYS A 901 19.79 18.46 6.06
CA CYS A 901 20.30 19.82 5.83
C CYS A 901 21.83 19.89 5.86
N GLU A 902 22.43 19.33 6.91
CA GLU A 902 23.87 19.41 7.18
C GLU A 902 24.68 18.53 6.22
N TYR A 903 24.14 17.35 5.86
CA TYR A 903 24.81 16.38 4.98
C TYR A 903 24.29 16.36 3.54
N HIS A 904 23.40 17.31 3.15
CA HIS A 904 22.78 17.33 1.82
C HIS A 904 23.80 17.19 0.68
N TYR A 905 24.98 17.82 0.81
CA TYR A 905 25.99 17.85 -0.24
C TYR A 905 26.48 16.42 -0.58
N VAL A 906 26.91 15.65 0.41
CA VAL A 906 27.46 14.30 0.18
C VAL A 906 26.37 13.33 -0.26
N ILE A 907 25.16 13.49 0.28
CA ILE A 907 24.00 12.68 -0.11
C ILE A 907 23.64 12.94 -1.58
N ILE A 908 23.53 14.20 -1.99
CA ILE A 908 23.18 14.58 -3.36
C ILE A 908 24.28 14.22 -4.35
N ASP A 909 25.56 14.30 -3.97
CA ASP A 909 26.67 13.88 -4.83
C ASP A 909 26.63 12.37 -5.13
N THR A 910 26.01 11.59 -4.24
CA THR A 910 25.81 10.15 -4.42
C THR A 910 24.60 9.82 -5.31
N ILE A 911 23.57 10.68 -5.31
CA ILE A 911 22.31 10.44 -6.02
C ILE A 911 22.45 10.86 -7.50
N PRO A 912 22.17 9.97 -8.48
CA PRO A 912 22.20 10.33 -9.90
C PRO A 912 21.30 11.53 -10.24
N PRO A 913 21.70 12.43 -11.16
CA PRO A 913 20.94 13.65 -11.44
C PRO A 913 19.50 13.42 -11.91
N ASN A 914 19.24 12.33 -12.62
CA ASN A 914 17.92 11.91 -13.11
C ASN A 914 16.96 11.48 -12.00
N CYS A 915 17.45 11.21 -10.79
CA CYS A 915 16.64 10.83 -9.63
C CYS A 915 16.06 12.07 -8.94
N VAL A 916 15.25 12.83 -9.67
CA VAL A 916 14.74 14.14 -9.25
C VAL A 916 14.00 14.08 -7.91
N GLN A 917 13.13 13.08 -7.73
CA GLN A 917 12.33 12.95 -6.50
C GLN A 917 13.20 12.70 -5.24
N LEU A 918 14.20 11.82 -5.34
CA LEU A 918 15.14 11.56 -4.23
C LEU A 918 15.92 12.83 -3.87
N ARG A 919 16.38 13.57 -4.89
CA ARG A 919 17.10 14.82 -4.68
C ARG A 919 16.21 15.88 -4.05
N ASN A 920 14.98 16.00 -4.53
CA ASN A 920 14.00 16.95 -3.98
C ASN A 920 13.70 16.66 -2.50
N LEU A 921 13.58 15.40 -2.08
CA LEU A 921 13.38 15.06 -0.66
C LEU A 921 14.51 15.61 0.21
N VAL A 922 15.77 15.40 -0.20
CA VAL A 922 16.94 15.87 0.54
C VAL A 922 17.06 17.40 0.51
N LEU A 923 16.84 18.01 -0.65
CA LEU A 923 16.98 19.46 -0.85
C LEU A 923 15.82 20.29 -0.27
N SER A 924 14.69 19.64 0.01
CA SER A 924 13.54 20.28 0.67
C SER A 924 13.66 20.29 2.20
N ALA A 925 14.68 19.65 2.77
CA ALA A 925 14.91 19.70 4.21
C ALA A 925 15.31 21.10 4.67
N TYR A 926 14.78 21.53 5.82
CA TYR A 926 15.09 22.80 6.47
C TYR A 926 15.07 22.67 8.00
N PRO A 927 15.77 23.53 8.76
CA PRO A 927 15.79 23.45 10.22
C PRO A 927 14.39 23.61 10.83
N ARG A 928 14.01 22.75 11.79
CA ARG A 928 12.65 22.75 12.38
C ARG A 928 12.22 24.08 13.01
N ASN A 929 13.16 24.86 13.52
CA ASN A 929 12.89 26.14 14.16
C ASN A 929 12.65 27.29 13.15
N MET A 930 12.78 27.03 11.85
CA MET A 930 12.58 28.03 10.80
C MET A 930 11.15 27.97 10.26
N ARG A 931 10.47 29.12 10.20
CA ARG A 931 9.18 29.25 9.50
C ARG A 931 9.42 29.68 8.07
N LEU A 932 9.07 28.81 7.12
CA LEU A 932 9.18 29.12 5.70
C LEU A 932 8.09 30.12 5.29
N PRO A 933 8.46 31.26 4.69
CA PRO A 933 7.49 32.15 4.05
C PRO A 933 6.83 31.46 2.86
N ASP A 934 5.56 31.75 2.59
CA ASP A 934 4.87 31.21 1.42
C ASP A 934 5.51 31.73 0.12
N PRO A 935 6.07 30.86 -0.74
CA PRO A 935 6.67 31.26 -2.01
C PRO A 935 5.72 32.00 -2.95
N PHE A 936 4.41 31.73 -2.88
CA PHE A 936 3.44 32.31 -3.81
C PHE A 936 2.93 33.69 -3.38
N ALA A 937 3.04 34.01 -2.09
CA ALA A 937 2.65 35.29 -1.50
C ALA A 937 3.76 36.35 -1.55
N LEU A 938 5.01 35.94 -1.78
CA LEU A 938 6.17 36.84 -1.81
C LEU A 938 6.46 37.36 -3.23
N ASN A 939 6.77 38.65 -3.32
CA ASN A 939 7.49 39.21 -4.47
C ASN A 939 9.00 39.13 -4.21
N PHE A 940 9.86 38.99 -5.24
CA PHE A 940 11.30 38.81 -5.04
C PHE A 940 12.00 39.94 -4.25
N LYS A 941 11.47 41.18 -4.33
CA LYS A 941 11.93 42.29 -3.46
C LYS A 941 11.68 42.07 -1.97
N GLN A 942 10.67 41.29 -1.60
CA GLN A 942 10.39 40.89 -0.23
C GLN A 942 11.29 39.71 0.20
N VAL A 943 11.77 38.91 -0.76
CA VAL A 943 12.77 37.87 -0.50
C VAL A 943 14.08 38.50 0.01
N ASP A 944 14.50 39.62 -0.59
CA ASP A 944 15.69 40.38 -0.13
C ASP A 944 15.56 40.95 1.30
N SER A 945 14.33 41.01 1.84
CA SER A 945 14.06 41.53 3.18
C SER A 945 14.07 40.46 4.28
N ILE A 946 14.16 39.18 3.90
CA ILE A 946 14.18 38.05 4.82
C ILE A 946 15.56 38.01 5.52
N PRO A 947 15.63 38.13 6.86
CA PRO A 947 16.91 38.19 7.58
C PRO A 947 17.73 36.91 7.44
N GLU A 948 17.07 35.75 7.32
CA GLU A 948 17.71 34.46 7.11
C GLU A 948 18.51 34.40 5.80
N MET A 949 18.16 35.21 4.78
CA MET A 949 18.90 35.28 3.51
C MET A 949 20.31 35.87 3.64
N ALA A 950 20.63 36.53 4.75
CA ALA A 950 21.99 37.01 5.01
C ALA A 950 22.85 35.97 5.76
N VAL A 951 22.25 34.86 6.21
CA VAL A 951 22.92 33.88 7.08
C VAL A 951 23.36 32.67 6.25
N GLU A 952 24.64 32.31 6.38
CA GLU A 952 25.18 31.10 5.74
C GLU A 952 24.64 29.82 6.41
N PRO A 953 24.29 28.79 5.62
CA PRO A 953 23.84 27.52 6.16
C PRO A 953 24.99 26.79 6.87
N LYS A 954 24.68 26.03 7.93
CA LYS A 954 25.67 25.16 8.59
C LYS A 954 26.16 24.08 7.62
N SER A 955 27.47 23.99 7.43
CA SER A 955 28.13 22.94 6.63
C SER A 955 29.31 22.39 7.41
N ASN A 956 29.34 21.07 7.60
CA ASN A 956 30.44 20.37 8.27
C ASN A 956 31.54 19.92 7.29
N LEU A 957 31.47 20.35 6.02
CA LEU A 957 32.33 19.87 4.94
C LEU A 957 33.29 20.96 4.47
N ASN A 958 34.58 20.62 4.45
CA ASN A 958 35.60 21.45 3.84
C ASN A 958 35.64 21.20 2.32
N MET A 959 34.97 22.04 1.54
CA MET A 959 34.93 21.91 0.06
C MET A 959 36.32 21.97 -0.57
N ALA A 960 37.27 22.68 0.06
CA ALA A 960 38.63 22.82 -0.45
C ALA A 960 39.42 21.50 -0.49
N SER A 961 39.06 20.51 0.32
CA SER A 961 39.73 19.19 0.29
C SER A 961 39.26 18.29 -0.86
N ILE A 962 38.11 18.59 -1.46
CA ILE A 962 37.53 17.82 -2.57
C ILE A 962 38.10 18.29 -3.91
N ILE A 963 38.43 19.59 -4.03
CA ILE A 963 38.95 20.19 -5.26
C ILE A 963 40.46 19.91 -5.35
N PRO A 964 40.95 19.28 -6.43
CA PRO A 964 42.37 19.04 -6.63
C PRO A 964 43.18 20.35 -6.61
N ASP A 965 44.38 20.32 -6.02
CA ASP A 965 45.26 21.50 -5.95
C ASP A 965 45.62 22.07 -7.32
N SER A 966 45.62 21.24 -8.36
CA SER A 966 45.79 21.65 -9.75
C SER A 966 44.74 22.66 -10.21
N ILE A 967 43.49 22.54 -9.73
CA ILE A 967 42.37 23.46 -10.05
C ILE A 967 42.26 24.55 -8.97
N ARG A 968 42.36 24.16 -7.70
CA ARG A 968 42.11 25.05 -6.56
C ARG A 968 43.09 26.22 -6.49
N LEU A 969 44.39 25.98 -6.65
CA LEU A 969 45.40 27.05 -6.53
C LEU A 969 45.27 28.11 -7.64
N PRO A 970 45.12 27.75 -8.93
CA PRO A 970 44.82 28.72 -9.99
C PRO A 970 43.47 29.42 -9.81
N LEU A 971 42.45 28.70 -9.34
CA LEU A 971 41.14 29.28 -9.04
C LEU A 971 41.24 30.36 -7.95
N ASP A 972 41.88 30.06 -6.82
CA ASP A 972 42.08 31.02 -5.72
C ASP A 972 42.86 32.25 -6.17
N ALA A 973 43.88 32.06 -7.01
CA ALA A 973 44.65 33.15 -7.60
C ALA A 973 43.77 34.04 -8.49
N TYR A 974 42.98 33.43 -9.39
CA TYR A 974 42.07 34.14 -10.28
C TYR A 974 40.98 34.90 -9.52
N LEU A 975 40.34 34.28 -8.53
CA LEU A 975 39.30 34.92 -7.70
C LEU A 975 39.83 36.14 -6.93
N ARG A 976 41.13 36.15 -6.59
CA ARG A 976 41.77 37.26 -5.87
C ARG A 976 42.26 38.38 -6.79
N THR A 977 42.90 38.06 -7.90
CA THR A 977 43.61 39.06 -8.75
C THR A 977 42.88 39.40 -10.04
N ARG A 978 41.95 38.56 -10.50
CA ARG A 978 41.23 38.67 -11.79
C ARG A 978 42.16 38.87 -13.00
N SER A 979 43.42 38.40 -12.94
CA SER A 979 44.45 38.72 -13.93
C SER A 979 44.81 37.57 -14.88
N ALA A 980 44.68 36.31 -14.45
CA ALA A 980 45.02 35.14 -15.25
C ALA A 980 43.84 34.69 -16.14
N VAL A 981 43.47 35.48 -17.15
CA VAL A 981 42.26 35.22 -17.97
C VAL A 981 42.33 33.89 -18.74
N ASP A 982 43.54 33.44 -19.11
CA ASP A 982 43.78 32.13 -19.75
C ASP A 982 43.36 30.94 -18.87
N PHE A 983 43.24 31.14 -17.55
CA PHE A 983 42.68 30.12 -16.66
C PHE A 983 41.24 29.76 -17.05
N LEU A 984 40.42 30.75 -17.47
CA LEU A 984 39.02 30.52 -17.81
C LEU A 984 38.89 29.57 -19.00
N SER A 985 39.72 29.75 -20.04
CA SER A 985 39.68 28.90 -21.24
C SER A 985 40.21 27.49 -20.99
N THR A 986 41.06 27.30 -19.98
CA THR A 986 41.61 25.98 -19.63
C THR A 986 40.74 25.21 -18.64
N LEU A 987 39.92 25.90 -17.85
CA LEU A 987 39.10 25.32 -16.79
C LEU A 987 38.14 24.20 -17.27
N PRO A 988 37.41 24.32 -18.40
CA PRO A 988 36.57 23.22 -18.90
C PRO A 988 37.36 21.92 -19.16
N GLY A 989 38.58 22.03 -19.69
CA GLY A 989 39.46 20.90 -19.94
C GLY A 989 39.98 20.26 -18.65
N MET A 990 40.20 21.06 -17.60
CA MET A 990 40.62 20.54 -16.29
C MET A 990 39.50 19.79 -15.56
N LEU A 991 38.23 20.05 -15.89
CA LEU A 991 37.06 19.36 -15.32
C LEU A 991 36.69 18.08 -16.08
N GLN A 992 37.25 17.88 -17.28
CA GLN A 992 36.98 16.74 -18.14
C GLN A 992 37.85 15.54 -17.75
N ILE A 993 37.23 14.36 -17.63
CA ILE A 993 37.88 13.10 -17.22
C ILE A 993 37.79 12.00 -18.28
N SER A 994 36.83 12.10 -19.20
CA SER A 994 36.62 11.11 -20.27
C SER A 994 36.02 11.78 -21.50
N GLU A 995 36.05 11.08 -22.63
CA GLU A 995 35.32 11.44 -23.85
C GLU A 995 33.99 10.66 -23.99
N SER A 996 33.75 9.65 -23.15
CA SER A 996 32.53 8.83 -23.18
C SER A 996 31.28 9.64 -22.77
N PRO A 997 30.19 9.59 -23.56
CA PRO A 997 28.93 10.27 -23.23
C PRO A 997 28.39 9.85 -21.87
N GLY A 998 27.96 10.81 -21.04
CA GLY A 998 27.38 10.55 -19.72
C GLY A 998 28.39 10.39 -18.58
N SER A 999 29.69 10.43 -18.88
CA SER A 999 30.75 10.44 -17.87
C SER A 999 31.91 11.37 -18.27
N LYS A 1000 31.65 12.40 -19.08
CA LYS A 1000 32.70 13.27 -19.62
C LYS A 1000 33.38 14.11 -18.55
N TYR A 1001 32.61 14.57 -17.56
CA TYR A 1001 33.08 15.50 -16.53
C TYR A 1001 33.03 14.86 -15.15
N ASN A 1002 33.93 15.32 -14.27
CA ASN A 1002 33.88 14.95 -12.86
C ASN A 1002 32.80 15.75 -12.14
N SER A 1003 31.62 15.13 -11.93
CA SER A 1003 30.49 15.77 -11.26
C SER A 1003 30.80 16.22 -9.85
N THR A 1004 31.56 15.43 -9.08
CA THR A 1004 31.92 15.73 -7.69
C THR A 1004 32.79 16.97 -7.60
N VAL A 1005 33.81 17.09 -8.46
CA VAL A 1005 34.66 18.29 -8.52
C VAL A 1005 33.88 19.50 -9.00
N MET A 1006 32.99 19.34 -9.98
CA MET A 1006 32.13 20.41 -10.47
C MET A 1006 31.17 20.93 -9.38
N ASN A 1007 30.53 20.03 -8.64
CA ASN A 1007 29.68 20.35 -7.49
C ASN A 1007 30.46 21.11 -6.41
N ALA A 1008 31.66 20.63 -6.07
CA ALA A 1008 32.51 21.24 -5.05
C ALA A 1008 32.96 22.64 -5.46
N MET A 1009 33.41 22.78 -6.71
CA MET A 1009 33.87 24.05 -7.27
C MET A 1009 32.74 25.09 -7.30
N VAL A 1010 31.55 24.73 -7.77
CA VAL A 1010 30.40 25.65 -7.82
C VAL A 1010 30.05 26.17 -6.42
N LEU A 1011 29.97 25.28 -5.44
CA LEU A 1011 29.68 25.68 -4.06
C LEU A 1011 30.83 26.51 -3.46
N TYR A 1012 32.08 26.12 -3.69
CA TYR A 1012 33.27 26.84 -3.20
C TYR A 1012 33.36 28.27 -3.73
N VAL A 1013 33.15 28.46 -5.04
CA VAL A 1013 33.14 29.80 -5.67
C VAL A 1013 32.01 30.66 -5.10
N GLY A 1014 30.82 30.08 -4.90
CA GLY A 1014 29.70 30.79 -4.28
C GLY A 1014 29.96 31.20 -2.83
N MET A 1015 30.52 30.31 -2.01
CA MET A 1015 30.91 30.62 -0.63
C MET A 1015 31.93 31.78 -0.58
N LYS A 1016 32.98 31.72 -1.41
CA LYS A 1016 33.99 32.79 -1.48
C LYS A 1016 33.42 34.12 -1.98
N ALA A 1017 32.44 34.07 -2.87
CA ALA A 1017 31.75 35.27 -3.34
C ALA A 1017 30.92 35.92 -2.22
N ILE A 1018 30.18 35.12 -1.45
CA ILE A 1018 29.39 35.58 -0.30
C ILE A 1018 30.31 36.15 0.79
N GLU A 1019 31.39 35.45 1.14
CA GLU A 1019 32.41 35.97 2.06
C GLU A 1019 32.94 37.33 1.60
N SER A 1020 33.30 37.48 0.32
CA SER A 1020 33.80 38.75 -0.22
C SER A 1020 32.77 39.89 -0.18
N LEU A 1021 31.48 39.58 -0.38
CA LEU A 1021 30.39 40.56 -0.24
C LEU A 1021 30.19 40.97 1.22
N HIS A 1022 30.25 40.03 2.16
CA HIS A 1022 30.17 40.29 3.59
C HIS A 1022 31.34 41.15 4.10
N GLU A 1023 32.57 40.87 3.65
CA GLU A 1023 33.75 41.69 3.94
C GLU A 1023 33.60 43.14 3.45
N ARG A 1024 32.99 43.32 2.26
CA ARG A 1024 32.68 44.64 1.69
C ARG A 1024 31.42 45.29 2.27
N ARG A 1025 30.72 44.61 3.19
CA ARG A 1025 29.42 45.01 3.77
C ARG A 1025 28.36 45.31 2.71
N GLN A 1026 28.39 44.60 1.60
CA GLN A 1026 27.40 44.69 0.53
C GLN A 1026 26.33 43.62 0.68
N ARG A 1027 25.08 43.95 0.33
CA ARG A 1027 24.00 42.96 0.28
C ARG A 1027 24.11 42.13 -1.00
N ILE A 1028 23.71 40.86 -0.92
CA ILE A 1028 23.58 40.00 -2.09
C ILE A 1028 22.43 40.54 -2.96
N SER A 1029 22.70 40.76 -4.24
CA SER A 1029 21.73 41.21 -5.24
C SER A 1029 22.27 40.93 -6.63
N ILE A 1030 21.42 40.90 -7.65
CA ILE A 1030 21.82 40.71 -9.04
C ILE A 1030 22.88 41.74 -9.48
N HIS A 1031 22.79 42.98 -8.99
CA HIS A 1031 23.74 44.04 -9.33
C HIS A 1031 25.10 43.91 -8.63
N THR A 1032 25.13 43.39 -7.40
CA THR A 1032 26.38 43.27 -6.62
C THR A 1032 27.19 42.05 -7.00
N ILE A 1033 26.56 40.99 -7.50
CA ILE A 1033 27.26 39.80 -8.02
C ILE A 1033 27.79 40.00 -9.45
N ALA A 1034 27.24 40.97 -10.19
CA ALA A 1034 27.61 41.26 -11.57
C ALA A 1034 29.06 41.78 -11.68
N HIS A 1035 29.73 41.45 -12.79
CA HIS A 1035 31.08 41.91 -13.12
C HIS A 1035 32.17 41.60 -12.06
N THR A 1036 32.00 40.48 -11.35
CA THR A 1036 32.98 39.97 -10.37
C THR A 1036 33.78 38.79 -10.93
N ALA A 1037 34.99 38.55 -10.41
CA ALA A 1037 35.81 37.39 -10.77
C ALA A 1037 35.07 36.05 -10.52
N PHE A 1038 34.16 36.00 -9.53
CA PHE A 1038 33.32 34.84 -9.23
C PHE A 1038 32.29 34.58 -10.34
N MET A 1039 31.63 35.64 -10.83
CA MET A 1039 30.66 35.52 -11.92
C MET A 1039 31.32 35.18 -13.26
N ASP A 1040 32.54 35.68 -13.49
CA ASP A 1040 33.31 35.36 -14.69
C ASP A 1040 33.49 33.83 -14.85
N ILE A 1041 33.67 33.09 -13.75
CA ILE A 1041 33.73 31.61 -13.75
C ILE A 1041 32.42 31.00 -14.25
N PHE A 1042 31.28 31.40 -13.68
CA PHE A 1042 29.97 30.84 -14.05
C PHE A 1042 29.57 31.18 -15.49
N GLN A 1043 29.79 32.42 -15.93
CA GLN A 1043 29.53 32.84 -17.30
C GLN A 1043 30.40 32.08 -18.30
N ASN A 1044 31.70 31.96 -18.01
CA ASN A 1044 32.63 31.26 -18.89
C ASN A 1044 32.24 29.78 -19.04
N LEU A 1045 31.98 29.09 -17.93
CA LEU A 1045 31.56 27.68 -17.96
C LEU A 1045 30.22 27.48 -18.65
N ALA A 1046 29.26 28.39 -18.46
CA ALA A 1046 27.96 28.32 -19.12
C ALA A 1046 28.06 28.44 -20.66
N VAL A 1047 29.07 29.15 -21.17
CA VAL A 1047 29.30 29.32 -22.62
C VAL A 1047 30.22 28.22 -23.19
N GLN A 1048 31.30 27.86 -22.50
CA GLN A 1048 32.32 26.95 -23.04
C GLN A 1048 32.01 25.47 -22.87
N LEU A 1049 31.21 25.08 -21.87
CA LEU A 1049 30.87 23.67 -21.67
C LEU A 1049 29.90 23.18 -22.75
N CYS A 1050 30.03 21.92 -23.14
CA CYS A 1050 29.03 21.26 -23.98
C CYS A 1050 27.72 21.04 -23.21
N THR A 1051 26.65 20.61 -23.90
CA THR A 1051 25.31 20.35 -23.33
C THR A 1051 25.35 19.50 -22.05
N GLU A 1052 26.18 18.46 -21.99
CA GLU A 1052 26.37 17.60 -20.81
C GLU A 1052 27.02 18.35 -19.64
N GLY A 1053 28.11 19.09 -19.91
CA GLY A 1053 28.80 19.87 -18.87
C GLY A 1053 27.94 21.00 -18.32
N ARG A 1054 27.20 21.71 -19.18
CA ARG A 1054 26.24 22.74 -18.76
C ARG A 1054 25.11 22.17 -17.91
N TYR A 1055 24.61 20.98 -18.27
CA TYR A 1055 23.59 20.30 -17.48
C TYR A 1055 24.09 19.99 -16.06
N LEU A 1056 25.33 19.52 -15.91
CA LEU A 1056 25.95 19.26 -14.60
C LEU A 1056 26.20 20.56 -13.83
N LEU A 1057 26.71 21.62 -14.49
CA LEU A 1057 26.95 22.94 -13.89
C LEU A 1057 25.66 23.53 -13.31
N PHE A 1058 24.60 23.60 -14.11
CA PHE A 1058 23.32 24.15 -13.67
C PHE A 1058 22.67 23.25 -12.62
N ASN A 1059 22.86 21.92 -12.66
CA ASN A 1059 22.43 21.05 -11.57
C ASN A 1059 23.16 21.34 -10.26
N ALA A 1060 24.47 21.63 -10.32
CA ALA A 1060 25.27 22.00 -9.15
C ALA A 1060 24.79 23.30 -8.52
N ILE A 1061 24.43 24.30 -9.34
CA ILE A 1061 23.82 25.57 -8.90
C ILE A 1061 22.43 25.31 -8.29
N ALA A 1062 21.58 24.55 -8.98
CA ALA A 1062 20.22 24.24 -8.52
C ALA A 1062 20.19 23.44 -7.21
N ASN A 1063 21.23 22.67 -6.89
CA ASN A 1063 21.36 21.98 -5.59
C ASN A 1063 21.42 22.95 -4.40
N GLN A 1064 21.80 24.20 -4.62
CA GLN A 1064 21.93 25.20 -3.56
C GLN A 1064 20.63 25.99 -3.32
N LEU A 1065 19.61 25.80 -4.17
CA LEU A 1065 18.30 26.42 -4.06
C LEU A 1065 17.41 25.66 -3.06
N ARG A 1066 17.66 25.84 -1.76
CA ARG A 1066 17.02 25.09 -0.67
C ARG A 1066 16.07 25.97 0.14
N TYR A 1067 16.21 26.03 1.45
CA TYR A 1067 15.45 26.93 2.33
C TYR A 1067 16.07 28.35 2.34
N PRO A 1068 15.44 29.36 2.95
CA PRO A 1068 16.02 30.71 3.07
C PRO A 1068 17.39 30.70 3.76
N ASN A 1069 18.44 31.02 3.00
CA ASN A 1069 19.83 31.18 3.46
C ASN A 1069 20.65 31.95 2.38
N ALA A 1070 21.84 32.41 2.76
CA ALA A 1070 22.72 33.17 1.87
C ALA A 1070 23.12 32.44 0.59
N HIS A 1071 23.32 31.12 0.63
CA HIS A 1071 23.65 30.34 -0.57
C HIS A 1071 22.46 30.31 -1.52
N THR A 1072 21.26 30.01 -1.00
CA THR A 1072 20.03 30.00 -1.79
C THR A 1072 19.79 31.35 -2.47
N HIS A 1073 19.98 32.46 -1.77
CA HIS A 1073 19.85 33.79 -2.34
C HIS A 1073 20.89 34.08 -3.42
N TYR A 1074 22.17 33.80 -3.15
CA TYR A 1074 23.26 34.02 -4.11
C TYR A 1074 23.07 33.19 -5.39
N PHE A 1075 22.83 31.89 -5.28
CA PHE A 1075 22.69 31.01 -6.44
C PHE A 1075 21.36 31.25 -7.19
N SER A 1076 20.33 31.73 -6.51
CA SER A 1076 19.11 32.23 -7.17
C SER A 1076 19.44 33.43 -8.06
N CYS A 1077 20.19 34.41 -7.54
CA CYS A 1077 20.64 35.56 -8.31
C CYS A 1077 21.57 35.16 -9.46
N VAL A 1078 22.45 34.16 -9.27
CA VAL A 1078 23.31 33.62 -10.34
C VAL A 1078 22.47 33.08 -11.50
N PHE A 1079 21.45 32.26 -11.23
CA PHE A 1079 20.58 31.75 -12.31
C PHE A 1079 19.86 32.86 -13.06
N LEU A 1080 19.27 33.80 -12.33
CA LEU A 1080 18.54 34.92 -12.92
C LEU A 1080 19.48 35.81 -13.76
N PHE A 1081 20.71 36.05 -13.28
CA PHE A 1081 21.74 36.80 -14.00
C PHE A 1081 22.19 36.07 -15.27
N LEU A 1082 22.47 34.76 -15.20
CA LEU A 1082 22.87 33.96 -16.35
C LEU A 1082 21.76 33.87 -17.40
N PHE A 1083 20.49 33.80 -16.98
CA PHE A 1083 19.35 33.81 -17.89
C PHE A 1083 19.22 35.14 -18.63
N LEU A 1084 19.34 36.26 -17.90
CA LEU A 1084 19.17 37.61 -18.45
C LEU A 1084 20.31 38.05 -19.37
N ASN A 1085 21.56 37.67 -19.06
CA ASN A 1085 22.76 38.12 -19.77
C ASN A 1085 23.34 37.09 -20.74
N SER A 1086 22.57 36.07 -21.12
CA SER A 1086 22.99 35.08 -22.11
C SER A 1086 22.50 35.46 -23.51
N ASP A 1087 23.41 35.42 -24.48
CA ASP A 1087 23.10 35.60 -25.91
C ASP A 1087 22.71 34.28 -26.60
N HIS A 1088 22.68 33.16 -25.87
CA HIS A 1088 22.40 31.83 -26.41
C HIS A 1088 21.12 31.23 -25.82
N ASP A 1089 20.08 31.11 -26.64
CA ASP A 1089 18.79 30.52 -26.25
C ASP A 1089 18.94 29.12 -25.61
N ALA A 1090 19.94 28.34 -26.04
CA ALA A 1090 20.23 27.03 -25.46
C ALA A 1090 20.57 27.07 -23.96
N ILE A 1091 21.20 28.16 -23.47
CA ILE A 1091 21.49 28.33 -22.03
C ILE A 1091 20.19 28.59 -21.27
N GLN A 1092 19.34 29.47 -21.79
CA GLN A 1092 18.05 29.82 -21.21
C GLN A 1092 17.10 28.61 -21.19
N GLU A 1093 17.07 27.83 -22.26
CA GLU A 1093 16.33 26.57 -22.35
C GLU A 1093 16.81 25.57 -21.29
N GLN A 1094 18.13 25.38 -21.15
CA GLN A 1094 18.68 24.44 -20.17
C GLN A 1094 18.43 24.86 -18.72
N ILE A 1095 18.56 26.15 -18.39
CA ILE A 1095 18.21 26.68 -17.06
C ILE A 1095 16.73 26.41 -16.79
N THR A 1096 15.86 26.76 -17.74
CA THR A 1096 14.41 26.53 -17.61
C THR A 1096 14.10 25.05 -17.42
N ARG A 1097 14.70 24.18 -18.22
CA ARG A 1097 14.53 22.73 -18.14
C ARG A 1097 14.92 22.18 -16.77
N ILE A 1098 16.03 22.61 -16.19
CA ILE A 1098 16.52 22.11 -14.89
C ILE A 1098 15.64 22.59 -13.73
N LEU A 1099 15.18 23.84 -13.78
CA LEU A 1099 14.24 24.34 -12.78
C LEU A 1099 12.89 23.61 -12.90
N PHE A 1100 12.41 23.44 -14.13
CA PHE A 1100 11.12 22.84 -14.42
C PHE A 1100 11.08 21.33 -14.16
N GLU A 1101 12.10 20.56 -14.57
CA GLU A 1101 12.14 19.10 -14.33
C GLU A 1101 12.05 18.78 -12.82
N ARG A 1102 12.61 19.65 -11.98
CA ARG A 1102 12.55 19.55 -10.52
C ARG A 1102 11.19 19.93 -9.94
N LEU A 1103 10.39 20.73 -10.63
CA LEU A 1103 9.05 21.14 -10.20
C LEU A 1103 7.93 20.21 -10.72
N VAL A 1104 8.15 19.53 -11.84
CA VAL A 1104 7.21 18.52 -12.38
C VAL A 1104 7.21 17.24 -11.53
N ALA A 1105 8.31 16.97 -10.82
CA ALA A 1105 8.38 15.88 -9.86
C ALA A 1105 7.34 16.02 -8.74
N LEU A 1106 7.00 14.90 -8.09
CA LEU A 1106 6.13 14.91 -6.92
C LEU A 1106 6.73 15.75 -5.79
N ARG A 1107 5.85 16.32 -4.95
CA ARG A 1107 6.23 17.00 -3.71
C ARG A 1107 7.06 16.08 -2.80
N PRO A 1108 7.97 16.63 -1.98
CA PRO A 1108 8.20 18.05 -1.71
C PRO A 1108 9.04 18.76 -2.79
N HIS A 1109 8.95 20.09 -2.83
CA HIS A 1109 9.76 20.95 -3.70
C HIS A 1109 10.62 21.90 -2.86
N PRO A 1110 11.92 22.09 -3.19
CA PRO A 1110 12.76 23.04 -2.47
C PRO A 1110 12.23 24.48 -2.59
N TRP A 1111 12.23 25.20 -1.47
CA TRP A 1111 11.65 26.54 -1.39
C TRP A 1111 12.31 27.55 -2.36
N GLY A 1112 13.64 27.58 -2.41
CA GLY A 1112 14.43 28.48 -3.25
C GLY A 1112 14.31 28.15 -4.73
N LEU A 1113 14.07 26.88 -5.06
CA LEU A 1113 13.79 26.45 -6.43
C LEU A 1113 12.47 27.08 -6.92
N LEU A 1114 11.42 27.00 -6.11
CA LEU A 1114 10.13 27.63 -6.39
C LEU A 1114 10.28 29.15 -6.55
N ILE A 1115 10.94 29.83 -5.60
CA ILE A 1115 11.15 31.27 -5.65
C ILE A 1115 11.88 31.71 -6.92
N THR A 1116 12.95 31.01 -7.29
CA THR A 1116 13.74 31.33 -8.48
C THR A 1116 12.91 31.18 -9.76
N PHE A 1117 12.11 30.11 -9.84
CA PHE A 1117 11.26 29.84 -10.99
C PHE A 1117 10.07 30.82 -11.08
N ILE A 1118 9.45 31.15 -9.95
CA ILE A 1118 8.37 32.14 -9.87
C ILE A 1118 8.88 33.50 -10.34
N GLU A 1119 10.07 33.92 -9.91
CA GLU A 1119 10.66 35.19 -10.33
C GLU A 1119 10.94 35.22 -11.83
N LEU A 1120 11.46 34.13 -12.39
CA LEU A 1120 11.74 34.00 -13.82
C LEU A 1120 10.45 34.17 -14.67
N ILE A 1121 9.33 33.63 -14.19
CA ILE A 1121 8.05 33.68 -14.91
C ILE A 1121 7.31 35.01 -14.70
N LYS A 1122 7.30 35.54 -13.46
CA LYS A 1122 6.49 36.71 -13.09
C LYS A 1122 7.15 38.03 -13.45
N ASN A 1123 8.47 38.13 -13.35
CA ASN A 1123 9.16 39.40 -13.56
C ASN A 1123 9.31 39.67 -15.07
N PRO A 1124 8.69 40.74 -15.61
CA PRO A 1124 8.70 41.02 -17.04
C PRO A 1124 10.10 41.30 -17.60
N VAL A 1125 11.08 41.65 -16.76
CA VAL A 1125 12.47 41.90 -17.18
C VAL A 1125 13.07 40.71 -17.91
N TYR A 1126 12.72 39.48 -17.53
CA TYR A 1126 13.26 38.27 -18.15
C TYR A 1126 12.60 37.90 -19.48
N ASN A 1127 11.47 38.51 -19.84
CA ASN A 1127 10.71 38.24 -21.07
C ASN A 1127 10.50 36.73 -21.33
N PHE A 1128 10.29 35.93 -20.28
CA PHE A 1128 10.27 34.47 -20.34
C PHE A 1128 9.35 33.92 -21.44
N TRP A 1129 8.15 34.46 -21.58
CA TRP A 1129 7.14 34.01 -22.55
C TRP A 1129 7.43 34.37 -24.01
N LYS A 1130 8.52 35.09 -24.29
CA LYS A 1130 8.98 35.43 -25.65
C LYS A 1130 9.72 34.26 -26.31
N TYR A 1131 10.37 33.39 -25.53
CA TYR A 1131 11.24 32.35 -26.07
C TYR A 1131 10.44 31.20 -26.70
N GLU A 1132 10.89 30.71 -27.86
CA GLU A 1132 10.20 29.65 -28.61
C GLU A 1132 10.07 28.34 -27.82
N PHE A 1133 11.07 27.99 -26.99
CA PHE A 1133 11.03 26.77 -26.18
C PHE A 1133 9.89 26.76 -25.14
N THR A 1134 9.32 27.92 -24.78
CA THR A 1134 8.15 27.98 -23.88
C THR A 1134 6.85 27.57 -24.57
N ARG A 1135 6.83 27.56 -25.91
CA ARG A 1135 5.68 27.23 -26.77
C ARG A 1135 6.01 26.12 -27.78
N CYS A 1136 7.10 25.39 -27.57
CA CYS A 1136 7.55 24.35 -28.49
C CYS A 1136 6.55 23.17 -28.58
N ALA A 1137 5.78 22.92 -27.52
CA ALA A 1137 4.67 21.99 -27.51
C ALA A 1137 3.52 22.55 -26.67
N PRO A 1138 2.25 22.36 -27.09
CA PRO A 1138 1.08 22.84 -26.36
C PRO A 1138 0.97 22.22 -24.95
N GLU A 1139 1.55 21.03 -24.74
CA GLU A 1139 1.63 20.36 -23.44
C GLU A 1139 2.60 21.08 -22.49
N ILE A 1140 3.77 21.49 -22.99
CA ILE A 1140 4.79 22.23 -22.24
C ILE A 1140 4.27 23.62 -21.87
N GLU A 1141 3.63 24.30 -22.82
CA GLU A 1141 2.99 25.61 -22.60
C GLU A 1141 1.90 25.51 -21.52
N ARG A 1142 1.02 24.49 -21.60
CA ARG A 1142 0.01 24.23 -20.56
C ARG A 1142 0.62 23.93 -19.20
N LEU A 1143 1.72 23.17 -19.14
CA LEU A 1143 2.39 22.88 -17.87
C LEU A 1143 3.01 24.13 -17.25
N PHE A 1144 3.68 24.97 -18.03
CA PHE A 1144 4.18 26.27 -17.56
C PHE A 1144 3.03 27.17 -17.09
N GLN A 1145 1.94 27.21 -17.85
CA GLN A 1145 0.75 28.00 -17.50
C GLN A 1145 0.07 27.46 -16.24
N ASN A 1146 0.02 26.14 -16.04
CA ASN A 1146 -0.53 25.53 -14.82
C ASN A 1146 0.31 25.88 -13.59
N VAL A 1147 1.64 25.80 -13.69
CA VAL A 1147 2.53 26.23 -12.60
C VAL A 1147 2.36 27.73 -12.35
N ALA A 1148 2.33 28.56 -13.39
CA ALA A 1148 2.13 30.00 -13.29
C ALA A 1148 0.76 30.38 -12.68
N ASN A 1149 -0.32 29.72 -13.09
CA ASN A 1149 -1.68 29.95 -12.57
C ASN A 1149 -1.81 29.54 -11.10
N THR A 1150 -1.12 28.48 -10.69
CA THR A 1150 -1.03 28.09 -9.27
C THR A 1150 -0.31 29.17 -8.43
N CYS A 1151 0.49 30.04 -9.05
CA CYS A 1151 1.17 31.16 -8.41
C CYS A 1151 0.39 32.50 -8.44
N VAL A 1152 -0.76 32.57 -9.12
CA VAL A 1152 -1.55 33.80 -9.32
C VAL A 1152 -2.91 33.67 -8.64
N THR A 1153 -2.95 33.77 -7.32
CA THR A 1153 -4.20 34.02 -6.58
C THR A 1153 -3.97 35.04 -5.47
N ALA A 1154 -4.09 36.32 -5.83
CA ALA A 1154 -4.63 37.42 -5.01
C ALA A 1154 -4.49 38.74 -5.80
N ARG A 1155 -5.45 39.06 -6.68
CA ARG A 1155 -5.67 40.47 -6.98
C ARG A 1155 -6.36 41.08 -5.75
N PRO A 1156 -5.86 42.18 -5.17
CA PRO A 1156 -6.63 42.91 -4.17
C PRO A 1156 -7.92 43.43 -4.84
N PRO A 1157 -9.06 43.47 -4.14
CA PRO A 1157 -10.29 43.98 -4.73
C PRO A 1157 -10.10 45.45 -5.10
N GLU A 1158 -10.39 45.78 -6.36
CA GLU A 1158 -10.48 47.15 -6.83
C GLU A 1158 -11.49 47.91 -5.97
N SER A 1159 -11.03 49.00 -5.35
CA SER A 1159 -11.89 49.93 -4.64
C SER A 1159 -12.86 50.56 -5.63
N GLU A 1160 -14.14 50.19 -5.52
CA GLU A 1160 -15.24 50.92 -6.16
C GLU A 1160 -15.15 52.39 -5.76
N VAL A 1161 -14.98 53.23 -6.77
CA VAL A 1161 -15.21 54.67 -6.69
C VAL A 1161 -16.69 54.87 -6.42
N SER A 1162 -17.07 55.04 -5.15
CA SER A 1162 -18.37 55.60 -4.81
C SER A 1162 -18.27 57.12 -4.78
N LYS A 1163 -18.93 57.76 -5.75
CA LYS A 1163 -19.36 59.15 -5.66
C LYS A 1163 -20.17 59.37 -4.37
N ALA A 1164 -19.63 60.17 -3.46
CA ALA A 1164 -20.33 61.16 -2.64
C ALA A 1164 -19.27 62.02 -1.94
#